data_AF-A0AAV2NGN7-F1
#
_entry.id   AF-A0AAV2NGN7-F1
#
_cell.length_a   1.000
_cell.length_b   1.000
_cell.length_c   1.000
_cell.angle_alpha   90.00
_cell.angle_beta   90.00
_cell.angle_gamma   90.00
#
_symmetry.space_group_name_H-M   'P 1'
#
loop_
_entity.id
_entity.type
_entity.pdbx_description
1 polymer ?
#
loop_
_entity_poly.entity_id
_entity_poly.type
_entity_poly.pdbx_seq_one_letter_code
_entity_poly.pdbx_strand_id
1 'polypeptide(L)'
;MDGRTFSEERETTLPRNADNPSHQISSTSTSESTTNNDVAKERVAIEERLAAKMFSYEIICFFLAITFAAMAALHSSPPKISKPPIARPFFAQSSIVLDFYKGHLDAMIERITQADFSFVMYYAPWDAESQALRNEFESVAQFYHPQIFFAAINCWHPDSECRAQYNKIHGYPVLMLYPARESGINYRGIRTAPYMINFLDALMNPIVRITHKEQLTELLIANDAVVIGYFNFTRLDKTPGYREFYKAAIRSLERDPNRELVFAIVTSALSSKLHYGVYKFPSANLLMWNESLSYPENNEWTSENILSWISSSIHQPSLWLQPPGVKALTLAPYLHEGPVLFLFTPRNPLHTENYIYNLIRELGLQYYNCADNMLVKDIIDRLETKRSTAMIRHFSRNQECAHLLNKTKIYTEQIKESITTVSIQQWINNSCCANVAMNKCSLCKTKAINSLEKEIYRAKKFGDVCKDTDVFTSPIMIEQYEEQIYNYNKNYMIMRLQEKSKLKRLHTDMKYKTSLLKEETDSRSASIIRKNFLKESCKRWLAGNDYYPSLFPQDSSRKFNISLKELVCKTNKTLALIAIDSLHYSHFAEHLGIDISRRRNKTTIVILDAAVESQYVMHHNFSEYTLINFINSYTQGLLERTLRSNNPQRYGMQKLRNEKNHNNVDLHSQIRVPELTTKTFLDTILDPSKDVVVMYFSPYCGFCSAISYVYLTVAYYLSNMDHLIFVKIDGDNNDLPWEYSMNRFPSILFFPAKRKEDSTVFPFSIPITIPNLLNFVLANLNGDSHVEALINICQAGTGEAPDKYKKVARNKRKIILLKLEHIKDIHLILGSTIDLDRKKDRKKAQLIKRKFQKYYSVIRLLETDNKIERRHFTFKDAVHTPTAKRELMRSEL
;
A
#
# COMPACT_ATOMS: atom_id res chain seq x y z
N MET A 1 16.37 14.35 42.43
CA MET A 1 16.34 15.77 42.84
C MET A 1 17.06 16.56 41.76
N ASP A 2 16.44 17.69 41.40
CA ASP A 2 16.76 18.67 40.35
C ASP A 2 16.87 18.11 38.91
N GLY A 3 16.05 18.46 37.92
CA GLY A 3 15.09 19.56 37.78
C GLY A 3 15.28 20.18 36.39
N ARG A 4 14.53 19.71 35.38
CA ARG A 4 14.27 20.40 34.10
C ARG A 4 13.19 19.67 33.32
N THR A 5 11.96 20.15 33.49
CA THR A 5 10.76 19.77 32.74
C THR A 5 10.64 20.67 31.52
N PHE A 6 10.71 20.08 30.32
CA PHE A 6 10.22 20.69 29.08
C PHE A 6 8.86 20.09 28.77
N SER A 7 7.85 20.97 28.72
CA SER A 7 6.46 20.69 28.37
C SER A 7 6.29 20.78 26.86
N GLU A 8 5.72 19.73 26.25
CA GLU A 8 5.18 19.75 24.89
C GLU A 8 3.82 20.46 24.88
N GLU A 9 3.74 21.52 24.07
CA GLU A 9 2.49 22.15 23.63
C GLU A 9 1.79 21.30 22.56
N ARG A 10 0.46 21.28 22.61
CA ARG A 10 -0.41 20.69 21.58
C ARG A 10 -1.39 21.77 21.15
N GLU A 11 -1.22 22.27 19.93
CA GLU A 11 -2.21 23.09 19.25
C GLU A 11 -3.24 22.22 18.51
N THR A 12 -4.51 22.62 18.57
CA THR A 12 -5.38 22.68 17.38
C THR A 12 -6.40 23.79 17.56
N THR A 13 -6.37 24.81 16.69
CA THR A 13 -7.43 25.26 15.75
C THR A 13 -7.46 26.77 15.55
N LEU A 14 -7.20 27.19 14.31
CA LEU A 14 -7.34 28.52 13.69
C LEU A 14 -8.71 28.62 12.94
N PRO A 15 -9.10 29.73 12.27
CA PRO A 15 -8.83 31.18 12.45
C PRO A 15 -10.07 32.11 12.22
N ARG A 16 -9.97 33.40 12.56
CA ARG A 16 -10.28 34.56 11.66
C ARG A 16 -10.16 35.93 12.38
N ASN A 17 -9.22 36.74 11.87
CA ASN A 17 -9.25 38.18 11.52
C ASN A 17 -10.53 38.98 11.87
N ALA A 18 -10.53 40.27 12.21
CA ALA A 18 -9.50 41.29 12.40
C ALA A 18 -10.18 42.53 13.07
N ASP A 19 -9.36 43.55 13.34
CA ASP A 19 -9.73 44.97 13.51
C ASP A 19 -9.83 45.55 14.94
N ASN A 20 -8.73 46.24 15.25
CA ASN A 20 -8.62 47.62 15.71
C ASN A 20 -8.41 47.95 17.21
N PRO A 21 -7.57 48.98 17.49
CA PRO A 21 -7.12 49.36 18.81
C PRO A 21 -8.04 50.43 19.43
N SER A 22 -8.01 50.58 20.76
CA SER A 22 -7.79 51.87 21.47
C SER A 22 -8.29 51.87 22.92
N HIS A 23 -7.39 52.21 23.84
CA HIS A 23 -7.59 52.90 25.11
C HIS A 23 -6.17 53.39 25.50
N GLN A 24 -5.88 54.59 26.01
CA GLN A 24 -6.65 55.70 26.55
C GLN A 24 -5.74 56.95 26.53
N ILE A 25 -6.34 58.09 26.19
CA ILE A 25 -6.33 59.36 26.94
C ILE A 25 -4.99 59.86 27.53
N SER A 26 -4.57 61.05 27.09
CA SER A 26 -3.97 62.03 27.99
C SER A 26 -4.60 63.41 27.76
N SER A 27 -4.87 64.07 28.88
CA SER A 27 -5.60 65.30 29.11
C SER A 27 -4.76 66.56 28.87
N THR A 28 -5.37 67.67 28.42
CA THR A 28 -5.24 69.02 29.03
C THR A 28 -6.12 70.07 28.35
N SER A 29 -6.83 70.88 29.17
CA SER A 29 -7.26 72.30 29.01
C SER A 29 -7.99 72.71 27.72
N THR A 30 -9.14 73.39 27.71
CA THR A 30 -9.53 74.65 28.38
C THR A 30 -11.05 74.87 28.24
N SER A 31 -11.59 75.74 29.10
CA SER A 31 -12.79 76.62 28.95
C SER A 31 -13.38 76.72 27.52
N GLU A 32 -14.69 76.76 27.27
CA GLU A 32 -15.71 77.62 27.89
C GLU A 32 -17.09 77.28 27.28
N SER A 33 -18.15 77.38 28.07
CA SER A 33 -19.46 77.99 27.75
C SER A 33 -20.66 77.26 28.36
N THR A 34 -21.44 78.09 29.04
CA THR A 34 -22.60 77.87 29.89
C THR A 34 -23.85 77.39 29.15
N THR A 35 -24.63 76.48 29.76
CA THR A 35 -26.03 76.70 30.24
C THR A 35 -26.77 75.36 30.49
N ASN A 36 -27.65 75.35 31.50
CA ASN A 36 -28.72 74.38 31.83
C ASN A 36 -28.38 73.25 32.84
N ASN A 37 -28.59 73.52 34.14
CA ASN A 37 -28.28 72.61 35.24
C ASN A 37 -29.48 71.96 35.98
N ASP A 38 -30.72 72.12 35.53
CA ASP A 38 -31.88 71.64 36.31
C ASP A 38 -32.58 70.39 35.78
N VAL A 39 -32.18 69.84 34.61
CA VAL A 39 -32.76 68.60 34.05
C VAL A 39 -31.87 67.36 34.29
N ALA A 40 -30.59 67.54 34.60
CA ALA A 40 -29.63 66.44 34.71
C ALA A 40 -29.70 65.67 36.05
N LYS A 41 -30.17 66.31 37.13
CA LYS A 41 -30.16 65.70 38.47
C LYS A 41 -31.23 64.63 38.68
N GLU A 42 -32.34 64.69 37.95
CA GLU A 42 -33.48 63.76 38.11
C GLU A 42 -33.32 62.47 37.29
N ARG A 43 -32.60 62.51 36.15
CA ARG A 43 -32.29 61.30 35.35
C ARG A 43 -31.27 60.38 36.00
N VAL A 44 -30.26 60.92 36.68
CA VAL A 44 -29.18 60.11 37.30
C VAL A 44 -29.73 59.22 38.43
N ALA A 45 -30.70 59.70 39.21
CA ALA A 45 -31.30 58.93 40.29
C ALA A 45 -32.20 57.75 39.81
N ILE A 46 -32.71 57.82 38.58
CA ILE A 46 -33.53 56.76 37.97
C ILE A 46 -32.64 55.69 37.35
N GLU A 47 -31.54 56.08 36.70
CA GLU A 47 -30.57 55.14 36.12
C GLU A 47 -29.84 54.33 37.19
N GLU A 48 -29.47 54.92 38.33
CA GLU A 48 -28.88 54.17 39.45
C GLU A 48 -29.84 53.13 40.06
N ARG A 49 -31.14 53.44 40.13
CA ARG A 49 -32.17 52.49 40.60
C ARG A 49 -32.45 51.35 39.61
N LEU A 50 -32.33 51.61 38.32
CA LEU A 50 -32.46 50.59 37.26
C LEU A 50 -31.22 49.68 37.21
N ALA A 51 -30.02 50.25 37.34
CA ALA A 51 -28.77 49.48 37.40
C ALA A 51 -28.72 48.56 38.64
N ALA A 52 -29.17 49.03 39.80
CA ALA A 52 -29.25 48.22 41.01
C ALA A 52 -30.26 47.05 40.88
N LYS A 53 -31.39 47.27 40.17
CA LYS A 53 -32.34 46.20 39.87
C LYS A 53 -31.81 45.20 38.84
N MET A 54 -31.09 45.65 37.81
CA MET A 54 -30.46 44.75 36.82
C MET A 54 -29.36 43.88 37.46
N PHE A 55 -28.53 44.44 38.34
CA PHE A 55 -27.55 43.67 39.11
C PHE A 55 -28.20 42.61 40.01
N SER A 56 -29.34 42.93 40.63
CA SER A 56 -30.06 41.94 41.45
C SER A 56 -30.62 40.77 40.63
N TYR A 57 -31.11 41.03 39.41
CA TYR A 57 -31.61 39.98 38.51
C TYR A 57 -30.50 39.11 37.94
N GLU A 58 -29.34 39.66 37.59
CA GLU A 58 -28.19 38.88 37.13
C GLU A 58 -27.66 37.95 38.22
N ILE A 59 -27.57 38.42 39.47
CA ILE A 59 -27.14 37.61 40.61
C ILE A 59 -28.14 36.46 40.84
N ILE A 60 -29.45 36.74 40.80
CA ILE A 60 -30.50 35.71 40.95
C ILE A 60 -30.46 34.70 39.80
N CYS A 61 -30.28 35.14 38.56
CA CYS A 61 -30.14 34.26 37.39
C CYS A 61 -28.86 33.41 37.48
N PHE A 62 -27.77 33.95 38.02
CA PHE A 62 -26.53 33.21 38.22
C PHE A 62 -26.67 32.14 39.30
N PHE A 63 -27.31 32.45 40.42
CA PHE A 63 -27.64 31.44 41.44
C PHE A 63 -28.62 30.40 40.93
N LEU A 64 -29.64 30.80 40.17
CA LEU A 64 -30.55 29.85 39.51
C LEU A 64 -29.79 28.95 38.53
N ALA A 65 -28.91 29.49 37.70
CA ALA A 65 -28.09 28.70 36.78
C ALA A 65 -27.17 27.71 37.52
N ILE A 66 -26.55 28.12 38.63
CA ILE A 66 -25.72 27.23 39.46
C ILE A 66 -26.58 26.14 40.09
N THR A 67 -27.75 26.49 40.64
CA THR A 67 -28.65 25.49 41.25
C THR A 67 -29.21 24.53 40.22
N PHE A 68 -29.59 24.99 39.02
CA PHE A 68 -30.02 24.13 37.92
C PHE A 68 -28.88 23.27 37.39
N ALA A 69 -27.65 23.78 37.29
CA ALA A 69 -26.49 23.00 36.90
C ALA A 69 -26.11 21.95 37.96
N ALA A 70 -26.16 22.31 39.24
CA ALA A 70 -25.93 21.38 40.35
C ALA A 70 -27.02 20.32 40.44
N MET A 71 -28.29 20.70 40.22
CA MET A 71 -29.43 19.79 40.21
C MET A 71 -29.40 18.87 38.98
N ALA A 72 -29.01 19.39 37.82
CA ALA A 72 -28.75 18.58 36.61
C ALA A 72 -27.58 17.60 36.83
N ALA A 73 -26.51 18.03 37.50
CA ALA A 73 -25.37 17.17 37.83
C ALA A 73 -25.72 16.08 38.87
N LEU A 74 -26.58 16.39 39.84
CA LEU A 74 -27.07 15.44 40.85
C LEU A 74 -28.10 14.46 40.28
N HIS A 75 -28.90 14.87 39.29
CA HIS A 75 -29.91 14.02 38.64
C HIS A 75 -29.41 13.30 37.38
N SER A 76 -28.30 13.74 36.77
CA SER A 76 -27.59 12.94 35.77
C SER A 76 -26.86 11.82 36.51
N SER A 77 -27.52 10.66 36.64
CA SER A 77 -26.83 9.43 37.04
C SER A 77 -25.56 9.31 36.17
N PRO A 78 -24.38 9.00 36.74
CA PRO A 78 -23.18 8.80 35.95
C PRO A 78 -23.52 7.83 34.81
N PRO A 79 -23.00 8.05 33.57
CA PRO A 79 -23.35 7.22 32.44
C PRO A 79 -23.22 5.76 32.87
N LYS A 80 -24.29 4.96 32.70
CA LYS A 80 -24.30 3.54 33.09
C LYS A 80 -23.26 2.82 32.24
N ILE A 81 -22.01 2.87 32.66
CA ILE A 81 -20.94 2.07 32.07
C ILE A 81 -21.29 0.65 32.47
N SER A 82 -21.57 -0.20 31.48
CA SER A 82 -21.79 -1.63 31.71
C SER A 82 -20.63 -2.16 32.57
N LYS A 83 -20.94 -2.95 33.61
CA LYS A 83 -19.89 -3.63 34.39
C LYS A 83 -18.93 -4.34 33.43
N PRO A 84 -17.61 -4.30 33.68
CA PRO A 84 -16.64 -4.98 32.83
C PRO A 84 -17.00 -6.48 32.76
N PRO A 85 -16.83 -7.12 31.59
CA PRO A 85 -17.08 -8.54 31.44
C PRO A 85 -16.13 -9.33 32.35
N ILE A 86 -16.63 -10.42 32.93
CA ILE A 86 -15.83 -11.31 33.79
C ILE A 86 -14.62 -11.82 32.99
N ALA A 87 -13.43 -11.71 33.56
CA ALA A 87 -12.21 -12.26 32.99
C ALA A 87 -12.35 -13.76 32.70
N ARG A 88 -12.08 -14.17 31.45
CA ARG A 88 -12.08 -15.56 30.97
C ARG A 88 -10.73 -15.89 30.35
N PRO A 89 -10.31 -17.17 30.38
CA PRO A 89 -9.10 -17.62 29.70
C PRO A 89 -9.11 -17.22 28.23
N PHE A 90 -8.07 -16.51 27.83
CA PHE A 90 -7.76 -16.19 26.45
C PHE A 90 -7.03 -17.33 25.76
N PHE A 91 -6.24 -18.15 26.46
CA PHE A 91 -5.72 -19.41 25.93
C PHE A 91 -6.42 -20.62 26.57
N ALA A 92 -6.42 -21.75 25.88
CA ALA A 92 -6.95 -23.00 26.44
C ALA A 92 -6.02 -23.51 27.56
N GLN A 93 -6.57 -24.21 28.55
CA GLN A 93 -5.77 -24.78 29.66
C GLN A 93 -4.77 -25.85 29.17
N SER A 94 -5.00 -26.46 28.01
CA SER A 94 -4.09 -27.39 27.35
C SER A 94 -3.00 -26.71 26.52
N SER A 95 -3.04 -25.38 26.39
CA SER A 95 -2.04 -24.63 25.65
C SER A 95 -0.70 -24.64 26.37
N ILE A 96 0.39 -24.55 25.61
CA ILE A 96 1.74 -24.36 26.15
C ILE A 96 1.89 -22.95 26.74
N VAL A 97 1.10 -22.00 26.26
CA VAL A 97 1.10 -20.61 26.74
C VAL A 97 0.35 -20.54 28.08
N LEU A 98 1.04 -20.16 29.15
CA LEU A 98 0.42 -19.99 30.44
C LEU A 98 -0.32 -18.65 30.51
N ASP A 99 -1.64 -18.70 30.66
CA ASP A 99 -2.51 -17.52 30.60
C ASP A 99 -2.94 -17.02 31.98
N PHE A 100 -2.43 -15.84 32.35
CA PHE A 100 -2.81 -15.04 33.50
C PHE A 100 -4.00 -14.13 33.16
N TYR A 101 -5.14 -14.72 32.80
CA TYR A 101 -6.32 -14.00 32.31
C TYR A 101 -7.00 -13.08 33.33
N LYS A 102 -6.78 -13.32 34.63
CA LYS A 102 -7.20 -12.41 35.72
C LYS A 102 -6.24 -11.25 35.93
N GLY A 103 -5.05 -11.30 35.32
CA GLY A 103 -4.07 -10.23 35.40
C GLY A 103 -3.18 -10.25 36.64
N HIS A 104 -2.99 -11.42 37.29
CA HIS A 104 -2.07 -11.57 38.42
C HIS A 104 -0.63 -11.41 37.95
N LEU A 105 -0.04 -10.27 38.26
CA LEU A 105 1.26 -9.88 37.72
C LEU A 105 2.40 -10.52 38.51
N ASP A 106 2.30 -10.56 39.83
CA ASP A 106 3.36 -11.12 40.70
C ASP A 106 3.57 -12.62 40.43
N ALA A 107 2.48 -13.38 40.29
CA ALA A 107 2.51 -14.79 39.96
C ALA A 107 3.17 -15.06 38.58
N MET A 108 2.98 -14.14 37.63
CA MET A 108 3.63 -14.22 36.32
C MET A 108 5.13 -13.93 36.43
N ILE A 109 5.51 -12.88 37.17
CA ILE A 109 6.92 -12.50 37.36
C ILE A 109 7.69 -13.63 38.04
N GLU A 110 7.13 -14.28 39.05
CA GLU A 110 7.77 -15.44 39.71
C GLU A 110 8.14 -16.52 38.69
N ARG A 111 7.22 -16.88 37.78
CA ARG A 111 7.48 -17.87 36.73
C ARG A 111 8.53 -17.41 35.73
N ILE A 112 8.49 -16.13 35.34
CA ILE A 112 9.46 -15.54 34.42
C ILE A 112 10.88 -15.61 34.98
N THR A 113 11.06 -15.35 36.29
CA THR A 113 12.39 -15.37 36.93
C THR A 113 13.01 -16.77 37.04
N GLN A 114 12.21 -17.83 36.89
CA GLN A 114 12.68 -19.22 36.93
C GLN A 114 13.20 -19.71 35.58
N ALA A 115 12.87 -19.03 34.48
CA ALA A 115 13.24 -19.41 33.13
C ALA A 115 14.38 -18.54 32.58
N ASP A 116 15.26 -19.13 31.76
CA ASP A 116 16.37 -18.40 31.11
C ASP A 116 15.88 -17.31 30.16
N PHE A 117 14.83 -17.63 29.38
CA PHE A 117 14.13 -16.73 28.49
C PHE A 117 12.63 -16.91 28.63
N SER A 118 11.90 -15.80 28.77
CA SER A 118 10.45 -15.79 28.85
C SER A 118 9.85 -14.84 27.81
N PHE A 119 8.96 -15.33 26.94
CA PHE A 119 8.22 -14.51 25.99
C PHE A 119 6.79 -14.29 26.46
N VAL A 120 6.43 -13.03 26.67
CA VAL A 120 5.21 -12.62 27.35
C VAL A 120 4.34 -11.76 26.44
N MET A 121 3.09 -12.16 26.27
CA MET A 121 2.06 -11.43 25.55
C MET A 121 1.17 -10.66 26.54
N TYR A 122 1.27 -9.33 26.53
CA TYR A 122 0.35 -8.44 27.23
C TYR A 122 -0.82 -8.15 26.29
N TYR A 123 -2.02 -8.57 26.64
CA TYR A 123 -3.17 -8.53 25.73
C TYR A 123 -4.43 -7.93 26.33
N ALA A 124 -5.37 -7.60 25.44
CA ALA A 124 -6.75 -7.31 25.77
C ALA A 124 -7.67 -8.27 24.99
N PRO A 125 -8.67 -8.90 25.64
CA PRO A 125 -9.45 -9.96 25.00
C PRO A 125 -10.41 -9.46 23.90
N TRP A 126 -10.68 -8.16 23.80
CA TRP A 126 -11.53 -7.56 22.76
C TRP A 126 -10.73 -6.95 21.61
N ASP A 127 -9.41 -6.83 21.77
CA ASP A 127 -8.54 -6.19 20.80
C ASP A 127 -8.33 -7.12 19.58
N ALA A 128 -8.56 -6.58 18.38
CA ALA A 128 -8.54 -7.36 17.14
C ALA A 128 -7.14 -7.93 16.86
N GLU A 129 -6.10 -7.15 17.11
CA GLU A 129 -4.71 -7.56 16.92
C GLU A 129 -4.31 -8.66 17.91
N SER A 130 -4.75 -8.57 19.17
CA SER A 130 -4.54 -9.60 20.19
C SER A 130 -5.20 -10.91 19.78
N GLN A 131 -6.44 -10.85 19.29
CA GLN A 131 -7.18 -12.01 18.80
C GLN A 131 -6.49 -12.67 17.60
N ALA A 132 -6.02 -11.87 16.64
CA ALA A 132 -5.28 -12.38 15.48
C ALA A 132 -3.95 -13.04 15.88
N LEU A 133 -3.21 -12.43 16.81
CA LEU A 133 -1.91 -12.92 17.28
C LEU A 133 -2.00 -14.23 18.08
N ARG A 134 -3.13 -14.52 18.72
CA ARG A 134 -3.30 -15.67 19.61
C ARG A 134 -2.76 -16.99 19.02
N ASN A 135 -3.17 -17.34 17.81
CA ASN A 135 -2.80 -18.59 17.16
C ASN A 135 -1.33 -18.60 16.71
N GLU A 136 -0.85 -17.45 16.22
CA GLU A 136 0.56 -17.27 15.83
C GLU A 136 1.46 -17.44 17.05
N PHE A 137 1.12 -16.82 18.18
CA PHE A 137 1.88 -16.91 19.44
C PHE A 137 1.90 -18.34 19.99
N GLU A 138 0.78 -19.06 19.94
CA GLU A 138 0.72 -20.48 20.33
C GLU A 138 1.59 -21.37 19.42
N SER A 139 1.63 -21.07 18.12
CA SER A 139 2.49 -21.79 17.16
C SER A 139 3.98 -21.58 17.46
N VAL A 140 4.38 -20.35 17.83
CA VAL A 140 5.75 -20.06 18.28
C VAL A 140 6.06 -20.78 19.60
N ALA A 141 5.09 -20.81 20.52
CA ALA A 141 5.25 -21.52 21.80
C ALA A 141 5.49 -23.01 21.57
N GLN A 142 4.76 -23.64 20.66
CA GLN A 142 4.98 -25.04 20.27
C GLN A 142 6.34 -25.25 19.61
N PHE A 143 6.81 -24.30 18.80
CA PHE A 143 8.10 -24.42 18.11
C PHE A 143 9.29 -24.41 19.08
N TYR A 144 9.26 -23.55 20.11
CA TYR A 144 10.36 -23.39 21.06
C TYR A 144 10.18 -24.15 22.37
N HIS A 145 9.07 -24.83 22.61
CA HIS A 145 8.91 -25.64 23.81
C HIS A 145 9.96 -26.78 23.85
N PRO A 146 10.72 -26.98 24.96
CA PRO A 146 10.69 -26.28 26.25
C PRO A 146 11.82 -25.22 26.47
N GLN A 147 12.50 -24.77 25.42
CA GLN A 147 13.65 -23.85 25.49
C GLN A 147 13.28 -22.44 25.99
N ILE A 148 12.07 -21.97 25.69
CA ILE A 148 11.57 -20.65 26.07
C ILE A 148 10.26 -20.83 26.84
N PHE A 149 10.08 -20.07 27.93
CA PHE A 149 8.84 -20.01 28.67
C PHE A 149 7.86 -19.02 28.01
N PHE A 150 6.62 -19.45 27.78
CA PHE A 150 5.60 -18.60 27.15
C PHE A 150 4.48 -18.29 28.12
N ALA A 151 4.15 -17.00 28.25
CA ALA A 151 3.07 -16.53 29.10
C ALA A 151 2.24 -15.46 28.40
N ALA A 152 0.99 -15.33 28.82
CA ALA A 152 0.10 -14.26 28.39
C ALA A 152 -0.59 -13.65 29.61
N ILE A 153 -0.80 -12.33 29.62
CA ILE A 153 -1.42 -11.63 30.75
C ILE A 153 -2.43 -10.59 30.26
N ASN A 154 -3.62 -10.61 30.87
CA ASN A 154 -4.68 -9.66 30.59
C ASN A 154 -4.46 -8.38 31.41
N CYS A 155 -3.98 -7.34 30.74
CA CYS A 155 -3.70 -6.04 31.37
C CYS A 155 -4.75 -4.97 31.05
N TRP A 156 -5.87 -5.37 30.42
CA TRP A 156 -7.01 -4.47 30.17
C TRP A 156 -8.08 -4.57 31.26
N HIS A 157 -8.26 -5.72 31.90
CA HIS A 157 -9.33 -5.91 32.89
C HIS A 157 -9.18 -4.94 34.08
N PRO A 158 -10.27 -4.30 34.57
CA PRO A 158 -10.19 -3.37 35.71
C PRO A 158 -9.62 -4.00 36.99
N ASP A 159 -9.97 -5.25 37.28
CA ASP A 159 -9.50 -5.98 38.47
C ASP A 159 -8.07 -6.59 38.31
N SER A 160 -7.37 -6.27 37.21
CA SER A 160 -6.03 -6.79 36.93
C SER A 160 -4.94 -6.03 37.69
N GLU A 161 -4.09 -6.74 38.43
CA GLU A 161 -2.87 -6.18 39.05
C GLU A 161 -1.96 -5.57 37.97
N CYS A 162 -1.87 -6.22 36.80
CA CYS A 162 -1.10 -5.69 35.69
C CYS A 162 -1.61 -4.32 35.22
N ARG A 163 -2.92 -4.11 35.16
CA ARG A 163 -3.49 -2.81 34.79
C ARG A 163 -3.21 -1.76 35.86
N ALA A 164 -3.26 -2.14 37.13
CA ALA A 164 -2.97 -1.23 38.25
C ALA A 164 -1.51 -0.74 38.20
N GLN A 165 -0.56 -1.62 37.90
CA GLN A 165 0.85 -1.28 37.78
C GLN A 165 1.21 -0.59 36.45
N TYR A 166 0.63 -1.04 35.34
CA TYR A 166 0.90 -0.56 33.98
C TYR A 166 -0.31 0.14 33.37
N ASN A 167 -0.78 1.21 34.00
CA ASN A 167 -1.97 1.95 33.56
C ASN A 167 -1.80 2.74 32.24
N LYS A 168 -0.60 2.75 31.65
CA LYS A 168 -0.24 3.49 30.42
C LYS A 168 0.03 2.62 29.19
N ILE A 169 -0.42 1.36 29.18
CA ILE A 169 -0.32 0.56 27.94
C ILE A 169 -1.22 1.19 26.87
N HIS A 170 -0.61 1.82 25.87
CA HIS A 170 -1.30 2.59 24.84
C HIS A 170 -2.03 1.74 23.79
N GLY A 171 -1.65 0.47 23.65
CA GLY A 171 -2.22 -0.44 22.68
C GLY A 171 -1.86 -1.88 22.99
N TYR A 172 -2.70 -2.80 22.50
CA TYR A 172 -2.49 -4.24 22.61
C TYR A 172 -2.34 -4.83 21.20
N PRO A 173 -1.69 -6.00 21.06
CA PRO A 173 -0.88 -6.67 22.07
C PRO A 173 0.53 -6.04 22.17
N VAL A 174 1.14 -6.13 23.36
CA VAL A 174 2.56 -5.82 23.58
C VAL A 174 3.30 -7.14 23.82
N LEU A 175 4.38 -7.36 23.07
CA LEU A 175 5.18 -8.58 23.15
C LEU A 175 6.53 -8.25 23.79
N MET A 176 6.80 -8.82 24.96
CA MET A 176 8.02 -8.58 25.71
C MET A 176 8.78 -9.88 25.92
N LEU A 177 10.07 -9.88 25.61
CA LEU A 177 10.96 -10.97 26.01
C LEU A 177 11.77 -10.58 27.23
N TYR A 178 11.79 -11.42 28.26
CA TYR A 178 12.58 -11.26 29.47
C TYR A 178 13.69 -12.32 29.53
N PRO A 179 14.96 -11.93 29.37
CA PRO A 179 16.10 -12.77 29.76
C PRO A 179 16.22 -12.79 31.29
N ALA A 180 16.60 -13.92 31.89
CA ALA A 180 16.59 -14.15 33.35
C ALA A 180 17.30 -13.10 34.23
N ARG A 181 18.18 -12.26 33.67
CA ARG A 181 19.02 -11.30 34.40
C ARG A 181 19.13 -9.93 33.76
N GLU A 182 18.27 -9.62 32.79
CA GLU A 182 18.31 -8.36 32.04
C GLU A 182 16.90 -7.75 31.93
N SER A 183 16.84 -6.47 31.56
CA SER A 183 15.57 -5.80 31.31
C SER A 183 14.84 -6.45 30.12
N GLY A 184 13.51 -6.48 30.18
CA GLY A 184 12.71 -6.98 29.07
C GLY A 184 12.93 -6.17 27.78
N ILE A 185 12.83 -6.85 26.64
CA ILE A 185 13.02 -6.32 25.29
C ILE A 185 11.68 -6.34 24.57
N ASN A 186 11.29 -5.20 24.02
CA ASN A 186 10.02 -5.08 23.30
C ASN A 186 10.16 -5.56 21.85
N TYR A 187 9.36 -6.53 21.45
CA TYR A 187 9.26 -6.98 20.07
C TYR A 187 8.33 -6.06 19.27
N ARG A 188 8.92 -5.28 18.36
CA ARG A 188 8.21 -4.33 17.48
C ARG A 188 8.08 -4.79 16.03
N GLY A 189 8.43 -6.04 15.74
CA GLY A 189 8.39 -6.62 14.39
C GLY A 189 7.00 -7.12 13.98
N ILE A 190 6.96 -7.75 12.80
CA ILE A 190 5.74 -8.35 12.24
C ILE A 190 5.26 -9.51 13.13
N ARG A 191 3.99 -9.48 13.54
CA ARG A 191 3.41 -10.40 14.54
C ARG A 191 2.98 -11.76 13.99
N THR A 192 3.76 -12.35 13.09
CA THR A 192 3.55 -13.73 12.60
C THR A 192 4.60 -14.68 13.15
N ALA A 193 4.28 -15.97 13.22
CA ALA A 193 5.14 -16.98 13.80
C ALA A 193 6.54 -17.03 13.17
N PRO A 194 6.72 -16.98 11.84
CA PRO A 194 8.06 -17.00 11.23
C PRO A 194 8.95 -15.82 11.66
N TYR A 195 8.37 -14.62 11.79
CA TYR A 195 9.11 -13.41 12.20
C TYR A 195 9.44 -13.42 13.69
N MET A 196 8.50 -13.85 14.53
CA MET A 196 8.75 -14.06 15.95
C MET A 196 9.81 -15.16 16.16
N ILE A 197 9.78 -16.24 15.38
CA ILE A 197 10.78 -17.32 15.44
C ILE A 197 12.17 -16.78 15.11
N ASN A 198 12.30 -16.00 14.03
CA ASN A 198 13.59 -15.40 13.68
C ASN A 198 14.11 -14.46 14.79
N PHE A 199 13.24 -13.64 15.37
CA PHE A 199 13.59 -12.76 16.49
C PHE A 199 14.07 -13.55 17.72
N LEU A 200 13.36 -14.61 18.11
CA LEU A 200 13.75 -15.45 19.24
C LEU A 200 15.09 -16.16 18.98
N ASP A 201 15.34 -16.65 17.77
CA ASP A 201 16.64 -17.23 17.41
C ASP A 201 17.78 -16.21 17.46
N ALA A 202 17.53 -15.00 16.94
CA ALA A 202 18.48 -13.89 16.98
C ALA A 202 18.83 -13.51 18.42
N LEU A 203 17.85 -13.54 19.32
CA LEU A 203 18.05 -13.17 20.72
C LEU A 203 18.76 -14.27 21.52
N MET A 204 18.44 -15.53 21.28
CA MET A 204 19.19 -16.65 21.88
C MET A 204 20.66 -16.69 21.42
N ASN A 205 20.94 -16.19 20.21
CA ASN A 205 22.27 -16.16 19.61
C ASN A 205 22.67 -14.74 19.15
N PRO A 206 22.77 -13.74 20.03
CA PRO A 206 22.85 -12.33 19.65
C PRO A 206 24.24 -11.96 19.10
N ILE A 207 25.28 -12.65 19.57
CA ILE A 207 26.68 -12.39 19.19
C ILE A 207 27.25 -13.57 18.41
N VAL A 208 27.89 -13.30 17.28
CA VAL A 208 28.65 -14.28 16.49
C VAL A 208 30.13 -14.25 16.89
N ARG A 209 30.72 -15.40 17.19
CA ARG A 209 32.17 -15.49 17.47
C ARG A 209 32.94 -15.62 16.17
N ILE A 210 33.91 -14.74 15.95
CA ILE A 210 34.83 -14.77 14.81
C ILE A 210 36.16 -15.40 15.25
N THR A 211 36.58 -16.45 14.54
CA THR A 211 37.90 -17.08 14.73
C THR A 211 38.86 -16.78 13.59
N HIS A 212 38.36 -16.56 12.37
CA HIS A 212 39.17 -16.31 11.18
C HIS A 212 38.61 -15.12 10.38
N LYS A 213 39.49 -14.45 9.61
CA LYS A 213 39.11 -13.30 8.79
C LYS A 213 38.03 -13.63 7.74
N GLU A 214 38.03 -14.84 7.19
CA GLU A 214 37.03 -15.27 6.20
C GLU A 214 35.59 -15.23 6.76
N GLN A 215 35.40 -15.59 8.03
CA GLN A 215 34.09 -15.53 8.67
C GLN A 215 33.58 -14.10 8.78
N LEU A 216 34.48 -13.12 8.94
CA LEU A 216 34.09 -11.73 8.94
C LEU A 216 33.59 -11.29 7.55
N THR A 217 34.31 -11.69 6.49
CA THR A 217 33.89 -11.41 5.11
C THR A 217 32.52 -12.04 4.82
N GLU A 218 32.26 -13.26 5.26
CA GLU A 218 30.95 -13.92 5.13
C GLU A 218 29.84 -13.15 5.86
N LEU A 219 30.11 -12.61 7.05
CA LEU A 219 29.16 -11.79 7.81
C LEU A 219 28.84 -10.47 7.11
N LEU A 220 29.83 -9.80 6.51
CA LEU A 220 29.64 -8.57 5.74
C LEU A 220 28.82 -8.80 4.47
N ILE A 221 28.94 -9.97 3.85
CA ILE A 221 28.15 -10.33 2.66
C ILE A 221 26.71 -10.67 3.05
N ALA A 222 26.51 -11.31 4.20
CA ALA A 222 25.18 -11.75 4.63
C ALA A 222 24.32 -10.63 5.24
N ASN A 223 24.93 -9.62 5.84
CA ASN A 223 24.26 -8.59 6.65
C ASN A 223 24.61 -7.18 6.15
N ASP A 224 23.80 -6.18 6.48
CA ASP A 224 23.99 -4.82 5.95
C ASP A 224 25.06 -4.03 6.72
N ALA A 225 25.27 -4.36 7.99
CA ALA A 225 26.39 -3.87 8.78
C ALA A 225 26.81 -4.88 9.86
N VAL A 226 28.08 -4.82 10.26
CA VAL A 226 28.65 -5.72 11.28
C VAL A 226 29.37 -4.89 12.34
N VAL A 227 28.99 -5.08 13.61
CA VAL A 227 29.64 -4.47 14.76
C VAL A 227 30.56 -5.51 15.40
N ILE A 228 31.87 -5.26 15.37
CA ILE A 228 32.87 -6.15 15.96
C ILE A 228 33.32 -5.59 17.29
N GLY A 229 33.17 -6.35 18.36
CA GLY A 229 33.76 -6.09 19.66
C GLY A 229 35.07 -6.85 19.85
N TYR A 230 36.12 -6.14 20.26
CA TYR A 230 37.42 -6.67 20.61
C TYR A 230 37.57 -6.67 22.13
N PHE A 231 37.76 -7.87 22.68
CA PHE A 231 37.89 -8.05 24.13
C PHE A 231 39.05 -8.98 24.46
N ASN A 232 39.68 -8.72 25.60
CA ASN A 232 40.64 -9.63 26.18
C ASN A 232 39.94 -10.51 27.22
N PHE A 233 39.43 -11.67 26.79
CA PHE A 233 38.67 -12.56 27.67
C PHE A 233 39.58 -13.29 28.65
N THR A 234 39.44 -12.96 29.94
CA THR A 234 39.99 -13.76 31.05
C THR A 234 38.92 -14.65 31.66
N ARG A 235 37.74 -14.08 31.96
CA ARG A 235 36.50 -14.76 32.35
C ARG A 235 35.28 -13.99 31.84
N LEU A 236 34.23 -14.70 31.45
CA LEU A 236 33.00 -14.09 30.89
C LEU A 236 32.33 -13.07 31.83
N ASP A 237 32.32 -13.36 33.13
CA ASP A 237 31.70 -12.52 34.17
C ASP A 237 32.54 -11.31 34.59
N LYS A 238 33.83 -11.29 34.26
CA LYS A 238 34.78 -10.25 34.71
C LYS A 238 35.42 -9.46 33.57
N THR A 239 35.14 -9.81 32.32
CA THR A 239 35.73 -9.10 31.17
C THR A 239 35.13 -7.70 31.07
N PRO A 240 35.93 -6.63 31.18
CA PRO A 240 35.43 -5.26 31.14
C PRO A 240 34.72 -4.97 29.82
N GLY A 241 33.56 -4.30 29.90
CA GLY A 241 32.78 -3.84 28.74
C GLY A 241 32.00 -4.92 27.98
N TYR A 242 32.31 -6.21 28.14
CA TYR A 242 31.62 -7.29 27.41
C TYR A 242 30.12 -7.35 27.74
N ARG A 243 29.74 -7.18 29.01
CA ARG A 243 28.34 -7.20 29.44
C ARG A 243 27.51 -6.11 28.77
N GLU A 244 28.02 -4.88 28.73
CA GLU A 244 27.33 -3.75 28.08
C GLU A 244 27.25 -3.95 26.55
N PHE A 245 28.28 -4.54 25.94
CA PHE A 245 28.25 -4.89 24.51
C PHE A 245 27.23 -5.99 24.19
N TYR A 246 27.13 -7.01 25.05
CA TYR A 246 26.10 -8.05 24.95
C TYR A 246 24.69 -7.48 25.13
N LYS A 247 24.51 -6.59 26.11
CA LYS A 247 23.26 -5.86 26.32
C LYS A 247 22.90 -4.99 25.11
N ALA A 248 23.88 -4.33 24.48
CA ALA A 248 23.67 -3.58 23.24
C ALA A 248 23.21 -4.51 22.10
N ALA A 249 23.85 -5.68 21.93
CA ALA A 249 23.50 -6.65 20.89
C ALA A 249 22.07 -7.20 21.02
N ILE A 250 21.57 -7.32 22.24
CA ILE A 250 20.19 -7.74 22.48
C ILE A 250 19.21 -6.57 22.28
N ARG A 251 19.52 -5.40 22.86
CA ARG A 251 18.66 -4.21 22.75
C ARG A 251 18.57 -3.67 21.33
N SER A 252 19.55 -3.93 20.45
CA SER A 252 19.44 -3.57 19.03
C SER A 252 18.26 -4.24 18.35
N LEU A 253 17.84 -5.43 18.81
CA LEU A 253 16.70 -6.17 18.25
C LEU A 253 15.34 -5.48 18.47
N GLU A 254 15.25 -4.48 19.37
CA GLU A 254 14.03 -3.66 19.49
C GLU A 254 13.80 -2.77 18.27
N ARG A 255 14.89 -2.32 17.64
CA ARG A 255 14.87 -1.47 16.43
C ARG A 255 15.01 -2.30 15.16
N ASP A 256 15.83 -3.35 15.21
CA ASP A 256 16.09 -4.27 14.10
C ASP A 256 15.69 -5.71 14.47
N PRO A 257 14.40 -6.05 14.44
CA PRO A 257 13.92 -7.38 14.80
C PRO A 257 14.33 -8.47 13.79
N ASN A 258 14.77 -8.09 12.57
CA ASN A 258 15.19 -9.05 11.55
C ASN A 258 16.69 -9.33 11.53
N ARG A 259 17.47 -8.59 12.32
CA ARG A 259 18.92 -8.77 12.47
C ARG A 259 19.69 -8.52 11.17
N GLU A 260 19.45 -7.37 10.55
CA GLU A 260 20.26 -6.82 9.45
C GLU A 260 21.61 -6.27 9.94
N LEU A 261 21.66 -5.84 11.20
CA LEU A 261 22.88 -5.52 11.93
C LEU A 261 23.31 -6.72 12.77
N VAL A 262 24.56 -7.17 12.59
CA VAL A 262 25.10 -8.30 13.36
C VAL A 262 26.20 -7.85 14.31
N PHE A 263 26.07 -8.26 15.58
CA PHE A 263 27.14 -8.13 16.56
C PHE A 263 28.03 -9.36 16.51
N ALA A 264 29.34 -9.13 16.48
CA ALA A 264 30.35 -10.16 16.47
C ALA A 264 31.46 -9.85 17.46
N ILE A 265 32.17 -10.88 17.92
CA ILE A 265 33.30 -10.73 18.83
C ILE A 265 34.53 -11.48 18.34
N VAL A 266 35.69 -10.87 18.58
CA VAL A 266 36.99 -11.54 18.47
C VAL A 266 37.45 -11.86 19.89
N THR A 267 37.55 -13.14 20.20
CA THR A 267 37.82 -13.58 21.59
C THR A 267 39.30 -13.61 21.95
N SER A 268 40.20 -13.61 20.96
CA SER A 268 41.64 -13.71 21.16
C SER A 268 42.28 -12.33 21.05
N ALA A 269 42.95 -11.89 22.12
CA ALA A 269 43.71 -10.64 22.13
C ALA A 269 44.87 -10.68 21.12
N LEU A 270 45.50 -11.85 20.92
CA LEU A 270 46.55 -12.04 19.92
C LEU A 270 45.97 -11.87 18.50
N SER A 271 44.82 -12.48 18.22
CA SER A 271 44.16 -12.37 16.92
C SER A 271 43.68 -10.93 16.65
N SER A 272 43.21 -10.23 17.68
CA SER A 272 42.82 -8.81 17.60
C SER A 272 43.99 -7.92 17.17
N LYS A 273 45.19 -8.17 17.72
CA LYS A 273 46.41 -7.43 17.37
C LYS A 273 46.93 -7.79 15.98
N LEU A 274 47.07 -9.09 15.68
CA LEU A 274 47.71 -9.55 14.44
C LEU A 274 46.83 -9.38 13.20
N HIS A 275 45.52 -9.63 13.30
CA HIS A 275 44.64 -9.66 12.12
C HIS A 275 43.80 -8.39 11.96
N TYR A 276 43.62 -7.61 13.03
CA TYR A 276 42.75 -6.43 13.04
C TYR A 276 43.43 -5.15 13.52
N GLY A 277 44.70 -5.21 13.96
CA GLY A 277 45.44 -4.02 14.39
C GLY A 277 44.93 -3.37 15.67
N VAL A 278 44.17 -4.10 16.50
CA VAL A 278 43.56 -3.57 17.73
C VAL A 278 44.41 -3.92 18.95
N TYR A 279 44.92 -2.89 19.62
CA TYR A 279 45.81 -3.02 20.78
C TYR A 279 45.16 -2.61 22.12
N LYS A 280 44.09 -1.81 22.08
CA LYS A 280 43.32 -1.36 23.26
C LYS A 280 42.05 -2.18 23.43
N PHE A 281 41.68 -2.48 24.68
CA PHE A 281 40.49 -3.26 25.03
C PHE A 281 39.77 -2.60 26.23
N PRO A 282 38.42 -2.53 26.26
CA PRO A 282 37.51 -2.91 25.19
C PRO A 282 37.58 -1.93 24.01
N SER A 283 37.30 -2.43 22.80
CA SER A 283 37.19 -1.61 21.59
C SER A 283 36.11 -2.20 20.69
N ALA A 284 35.46 -1.37 19.86
CA ALA A 284 34.49 -1.82 18.89
C ALA A 284 34.64 -1.09 17.56
N ASN A 285 34.43 -1.81 16.46
CA ASN A 285 34.37 -1.24 15.12
C ASN A 285 33.02 -1.54 14.48
N LEU A 286 32.43 -0.53 13.84
CA LEU A 286 31.28 -0.64 12.97
C LEU A 286 31.81 -0.75 11.53
N LEU A 287 31.59 -1.91 10.93
CA LEU A 287 31.94 -2.17 9.53
C LEU A 287 30.70 -2.03 8.66
N MET A 288 30.82 -1.15 7.69
CA MET A 288 29.82 -0.91 6.65
C MET A 288 30.42 -1.32 5.30
N TRP A 289 29.67 -1.09 4.22
CA TRP A 289 30.06 -1.49 2.88
C TRP A 289 31.30 -0.75 2.36
N ASN A 290 31.48 0.54 2.70
CA ASN A 290 32.58 1.39 2.21
C ASN A 290 33.59 1.78 3.31
N GLU A 291 33.20 1.73 4.58
CA GLU A 291 33.94 2.33 5.71
C GLU A 291 33.99 1.43 6.94
N SER A 292 35.00 1.67 7.78
CA SER A 292 35.21 1.03 9.08
C SER A 292 35.38 2.10 10.15
N LEU A 293 34.36 2.31 10.97
CA LEU A 293 34.36 3.31 12.02
C LEU A 293 34.71 2.68 13.36
N SER A 294 35.67 3.24 14.09
CA SER A 294 36.00 2.81 15.46
C SER A 294 35.14 3.57 16.47
N TYR A 295 34.75 2.90 17.55
CA TYR A 295 34.01 3.54 18.63
C TYR A 295 34.85 4.67 19.26
N PRO A 296 34.30 5.88 19.47
CA PRO A 296 35.06 7.01 19.99
C PRO A 296 35.65 6.74 21.38
N GLU A 297 36.96 6.99 21.57
CA GLU A 297 37.63 6.74 22.84
C GLU A 297 37.12 7.64 23.99
N ASN A 298 36.55 8.80 23.66
CA ASN A 298 36.06 9.77 24.64
C ASN A 298 34.67 9.43 25.21
N ASN A 299 33.95 8.49 24.59
CA ASN A 299 32.58 8.17 24.99
C ASN A 299 32.55 7.04 26.03
N GLU A 300 31.62 7.13 26.98
CA GLU A 300 31.43 6.09 27.97
C GLU A 300 30.91 4.79 27.34
N TRP A 301 31.49 3.66 27.74
CA TRP A 301 31.15 2.33 27.25
C TRP A 301 29.84 1.80 27.87
N THR A 302 28.71 2.32 27.40
CA THR A 302 27.36 1.90 27.81
C THR A 302 26.58 1.35 26.63
N SER A 303 25.65 0.43 26.89
CA SER A 303 24.78 -0.13 25.84
C SER A 303 24.01 0.94 25.05
N GLU A 304 23.56 2.00 25.72
CA GLU A 304 22.82 3.11 25.08
C GLU A 304 23.72 3.96 24.18
N ASN A 305 24.94 4.29 24.63
CA ASN A 305 25.88 5.06 23.81
C ASN A 305 26.36 4.27 22.59
N ILE A 306 26.58 2.96 22.73
CA ILE A 306 26.92 2.07 21.61
C ILE A 306 25.79 2.07 20.58
N LEU A 307 24.55 1.92 21.02
CA LEU A 307 23.38 1.94 20.12
C LEU A 307 23.17 3.31 19.47
N SER A 308 23.37 4.40 20.22
CA SER A 308 23.30 5.77 19.69
C SER A 308 24.33 5.98 18.59
N TRP A 309 25.59 5.61 18.85
CA TRP A 309 26.68 5.69 17.89
C TRP A 309 26.36 4.92 16.60
N ILE A 310 25.94 3.66 16.73
CA ILE A 310 25.53 2.84 15.58
C ILE A 310 24.43 3.55 14.78
N SER A 311 23.37 4.02 15.45
CA SER A 311 22.25 4.66 14.76
C SER A 311 22.61 5.98 14.09
N SER A 312 23.58 6.74 14.63
CA SER A 312 24.06 7.99 14.02
C SER A 312 25.05 7.78 12.87
N SER A 313 25.66 6.59 12.79
CA SER A 313 26.76 6.32 11.85
C SER A 313 26.36 5.40 10.68
N ILE A 314 25.25 4.67 10.75
CA ILE A 314 24.81 3.78 9.67
C ILE A 314 24.32 4.60 8.47
N HIS A 315 24.96 4.37 7.31
CA HIS A 315 24.46 4.76 6.00
C HIS A 315 24.66 3.60 5.00
N GLN A 316 23.59 3.16 4.34
CA GLN A 316 23.62 1.99 3.46
C GLN A 316 23.02 2.33 2.09
N PRO A 317 23.55 1.75 1.00
CA PRO A 317 23.08 2.03 -0.36
C PRO A 317 21.73 1.37 -0.64
N SER A 318 21.41 0.31 0.12
CA SER A 318 20.13 -0.39 0.08
C SER A 318 19.69 -0.72 1.50
N LEU A 319 18.40 -0.56 1.79
CA LEU A 319 17.81 -0.82 3.10
C LEU A 319 16.54 -1.65 2.97
N TRP A 320 16.30 -2.56 3.92
CA TRP A 320 14.99 -3.17 4.08
C TRP A 320 14.16 -2.40 5.11
N LEU A 321 13.06 -1.78 4.68
CA LEU A 321 12.24 -0.96 5.54
C LEU A 321 10.99 -1.71 6.01
N GLN A 322 10.68 -1.59 7.31
CA GLN A 322 9.43 -2.03 7.90
C GLN A 322 8.66 -0.81 8.44
N PRO A 323 7.67 -0.30 7.68
CA PRO A 323 6.87 0.83 8.13
C PRO A 323 6.08 0.45 9.39
N PRO A 324 6.14 1.23 10.49
CA PRO A 324 5.55 0.87 11.78
C PRO A 324 4.00 0.94 11.81
N GLY A 325 3.34 1.14 10.68
CA GLY A 325 1.87 1.27 10.58
C GLY A 325 1.28 2.57 11.14
N VAL A 326 2.13 3.46 11.69
CA VAL A 326 1.80 4.84 12.09
C VAL A 326 2.33 5.82 11.05
N LYS A 327 1.94 7.12 11.15
CA LYS A 327 2.32 8.22 10.23
C LYS A 327 3.73 8.03 9.64
N ALA A 328 3.91 8.40 8.37
CA ALA A 328 5.06 8.11 7.51
C ALA A 328 6.43 8.71 7.92
N LEU A 329 6.70 8.89 9.22
CA LEU A 329 7.95 9.41 9.77
C LEU A 329 9.17 8.57 9.38
N THR A 330 9.01 7.26 9.13
CA THR A 330 10.11 6.39 8.71
C THR A 330 10.43 6.47 7.21
N LEU A 331 9.46 6.88 6.39
CA LEU A 331 9.60 6.95 4.93
C LEU A 331 9.96 8.37 4.47
N ALA A 332 9.44 9.38 5.18
CA ALA A 332 9.59 10.79 4.84
C ALA A 332 11.04 11.23 4.62
N PRO A 333 12.04 10.86 5.46
CA PRO A 333 13.41 11.30 5.25
C PRO A 333 13.96 10.92 3.87
N TYR A 334 13.73 9.68 3.44
CA TYR A 334 14.19 9.18 2.14
C TYR A 334 13.50 9.87 0.95
N LEU A 335 12.20 10.17 1.09
CA LEU A 335 11.44 10.87 0.05
C LEU A 335 11.80 12.35 -0.04
N HIS A 336 12.29 12.96 1.05
CA HIS A 336 12.76 14.34 1.05
C HIS A 336 14.17 14.48 0.47
N GLU A 337 15.04 13.47 0.63
CA GLU A 337 16.41 13.50 0.11
C GLU A 337 16.48 13.35 -1.41
N GLY A 338 15.53 12.64 -2.03
CA GLY A 338 15.52 12.45 -3.48
C GLY A 338 14.59 11.34 -3.95
N PRO A 339 14.75 10.87 -5.20
CA PRO A 339 13.96 9.77 -5.72
C PRO A 339 14.33 8.45 -5.04
N VAL A 340 13.32 7.61 -4.85
CA VAL A 340 13.42 6.33 -4.14
C VAL A 340 12.95 5.20 -5.04
N LEU A 341 13.77 4.16 -5.18
CA LEU A 341 13.38 2.89 -5.78
C LEU A 341 12.86 1.95 -4.70
N PHE A 342 11.56 1.67 -4.76
CA PHE A 342 10.91 0.66 -3.93
C PHE A 342 10.91 -0.70 -4.63
N LEU A 343 11.53 -1.69 -3.98
CA LEU A 343 11.34 -3.11 -4.27
C LEU A 343 10.28 -3.66 -3.31
N PHE A 344 9.10 -3.96 -3.82
CA PHE A 344 8.12 -4.77 -3.10
C PHE A 344 8.39 -6.24 -3.43
N THR A 345 8.77 -7.05 -2.45
CA THR A 345 8.97 -8.49 -2.66
C THR A 345 8.68 -9.27 -1.38
N PRO A 346 8.21 -10.53 -1.47
CA PRO A 346 8.04 -11.37 -0.27
C PRO A 346 9.37 -11.59 0.45
N ARG A 347 9.35 -11.51 1.78
CA ARG A 347 10.49 -11.90 2.63
C ARG A 347 10.21 -13.18 3.38
N ASN A 348 11.18 -14.08 3.36
CA ASN A 348 11.18 -15.26 4.22
C ASN A 348 12.15 -15.04 5.39
N PRO A 349 11.67 -14.77 6.61
CA PRO A 349 12.54 -14.49 7.76
C PRO A 349 13.25 -15.74 8.29
N LEU A 350 12.85 -16.96 7.89
CA LEU A 350 13.46 -18.20 8.36
C LEU A 350 14.63 -18.68 7.50
N HIS A 351 14.78 -18.11 6.31
CA HIS A 351 15.94 -18.36 5.44
C HIS A 351 17.05 -17.36 5.73
N THR A 352 18.29 -17.84 5.69
CA THR A 352 19.48 -17.02 5.99
C THR A 352 19.81 -16.01 4.90
N GLU A 353 19.28 -16.19 3.68
CA GLU A 353 19.57 -15.33 2.54
C GLU A 353 18.25 -14.92 1.89
N ASN A 354 18.11 -13.63 1.58
CA ASN A 354 17.04 -13.13 0.73
C ASN A 354 17.58 -12.93 -0.69
N TYR A 355 17.31 -13.87 -1.57
CA TYR A 355 17.91 -13.92 -2.91
C TYR A 355 17.58 -12.70 -3.77
N ILE A 356 16.33 -12.21 -3.71
CA ILE A 356 15.88 -11.05 -4.50
C ILE A 356 16.47 -9.76 -3.93
N TYR A 357 16.49 -9.62 -2.61
CA TYR A 357 17.11 -8.47 -1.95
C TYR A 357 18.62 -8.40 -2.20
N ASN A 358 19.31 -9.55 -2.18
CA ASN A 358 20.75 -9.60 -2.46
C ASN A 358 21.10 -9.07 -3.85
N LEU A 359 20.23 -9.21 -4.85
CA LEU A 359 20.42 -8.58 -6.16
C LEU A 359 20.32 -7.04 -6.07
N ILE A 360 19.37 -6.51 -5.29
CA ILE A 360 19.30 -5.05 -5.05
C ILE A 360 20.52 -4.55 -4.29
N ARG A 361 21.02 -5.30 -3.31
CA ARG A 361 22.24 -4.97 -2.57
C ARG A 361 23.46 -4.95 -3.50
N GLU A 362 23.60 -5.99 -4.33
CA GLU A 362 24.65 -6.08 -5.36
C GLU A 362 24.63 -4.84 -6.27
N LEU A 363 23.45 -4.50 -6.81
CA LEU A 363 23.30 -3.33 -7.68
C LEU A 363 23.47 -2.00 -6.94
N GLY A 364 23.06 -1.90 -5.68
CA GLY A 364 23.26 -0.71 -4.86
C GLY A 364 24.73 -0.46 -4.58
N LEU A 365 25.50 -1.50 -4.26
CA LEU A 365 26.94 -1.40 -4.13
C LEU A 365 27.60 -0.98 -5.45
N GLN A 366 27.15 -1.52 -6.59
CA GLN A 366 27.64 -1.09 -7.90
C GLN A 366 27.29 0.38 -8.21
N TYR A 367 26.08 0.82 -7.86
CA TYR A 367 25.57 2.18 -8.08
C TYR A 367 26.39 3.22 -7.32
N TYR A 368 26.70 2.95 -6.05
CA TYR A 368 27.39 3.90 -5.17
C TYR A 368 28.92 3.75 -5.17
N ASN A 369 29.50 2.71 -5.79
CA ASN A 369 30.96 2.51 -5.88
C ASN A 369 31.60 3.31 -7.02
N CYS A 370 31.46 4.64 -7.00
CA CYS A 370 32.09 5.54 -7.99
C CYS A 370 33.60 5.73 -7.78
N ALA A 371 34.11 5.44 -6.58
CA ALA A 371 35.53 5.62 -6.22
C ALA A 371 36.38 4.35 -6.43
N ASP A 372 35.84 3.33 -7.11
CA ASP A 372 36.55 2.09 -7.44
C ASP A 372 37.15 1.35 -6.23
N ASN A 373 36.46 1.36 -5.10
CA ASN A 373 36.93 0.71 -3.89
C ASN A 373 37.05 -0.81 -4.10
N MET A 374 38.26 -1.35 -3.92
CA MET A 374 38.55 -2.77 -4.11
C MET A 374 37.79 -3.67 -3.12
N LEU A 375 37.57 -3.22 -1.88
CA LEU A 375 36.83 -3.98 -0.87
C LEU A 375 35.37 -4.15 -1.26
N VAL A 376 34.76 -3.08 -1.78
CA VAL A 376 33.38 -3.13 -2.31
C VAL A 376 33.30 -4.06 -3.53
N LYS A 377 34.32 -4.06 -4.39
CA LYS A 377 34.40 -4.95 -5.56
C LYS A 377 34.47 -6.44 -5.17
N ASP A 378 35.24 -6.79 -4.14
CA ASP A 378 35.28 -8.16 -3.59
C ASP A 378 33.91 -8.59 -3.03
N ILE A 379 33.23 -7.69 -2.32
CA ILE A 379 31.87 -7.96 -1.82
C ILE A 379 30.89 -8.20 -2.97
N ILE A 380 30.93 -7.37 -4.02
CA ILE A 380 30.08 -7.51 -5.21
C ILE A 380 30.34 -8.86 -5.91
N ASP A 381 31.59 -9.22 -6.16
CA ASP A 381 31.96 -10.49 -6.84
C ASP A 381 31.48 -11.72 -6.05
N ARG A 382 31.57 -11.66 -4.72
CA ARG A 382 31.07 -12.72 -3.83
C ARG A 382 29.54 -12.77 -3.78
N LEU A 383 28.85 -11.62 -3.85
CA LEU A 383 27.38 -11.57 -3.96
C LEU A 383 26.91 -12.17 -5.30
N GLU A 384 27.58 -11.85 -6.40
CA GLU A 384 27.30 -12.42 -7.73
C GLU A 384 27.51 -13.95 -7.74
N THR A 385 28.61 -14.41 -7.16
CA THR A 385 28.90 -15.85 -7.01
C THR A 385 27.84 -16.55 -6.15
N LYS A 386 27.40 -15.91 -5.06
CA LYS A 386 26.30 -16.44 -4.24
C LYS A 386 24.99 -16.47 -5.01
N ARG A 387 24.67 -15.44 -5.79
CA ARG A 387 23.44 -15.38 -6.60
C ARG A 387 23.39 -16.50 -7.63
N SER A 388 24.43 -16.66 -8.43
CA SER A 388 24.52 -17.71 -9.46
C SER A 388 24.40 -19.14 -8.90
N THR A 389 24.86 -19.37 -7.67
CA THR A 389 24.78 -20.66 -6.99
C THR A 389 23.57 -20.80 -6.06
N ALA A 390 22.72 -19.78 -5.93
CA ALA A 390 21.65 -19.71 -4.93
C ALA A 390 20.66 -20.87 -5.01
N MET A 391 20.21 -21.20 -6.22
CA MET A 391 19.24 -22.28 -6.46
C MET A 391 19.81 -23.65 -6.07
N ILE A 392 21.07 -23.92 -6.46
CA ILE A 392 21.76 -25.18 -6.15
C ILE A 392 22.00 -25.29 -4.64
N ARG A 393 22.46 -24.21 -3.99
CA ARG A 393 22.68 -24.17 -2.54
C ARG A 393 21.38 -24.40 -1.77
N HIS A 394 20.28 -23.78 -2.21
CA HIS A 394 18.97 -23.98 -1.60
C HIS A 394 18.50 -25.42 -1.72
N PHE A 395 18.60 -26.01 -2.92
CA PHE A 395 18.23 -27.41 -3.15
C PHE A 395 19.09 -28.38 -2.33
N SER A 396 20.40 -28.19 -2.33
CA SER A 396 21.34 -29.01 -1.55
C SER A 396 21.02 -28.97 -0.05
N ARG A 397 20.70 -27.79 0.49
CA ARG A 397 20.30 -27.64 1.90
C ARG A 397 18.96 -28.32 2.20
N ASN A 398 17.99 -28.26 1.30
CA ASN A 398 16.73 -29.01 1.45
C ASN A 398 16.98 -30.51 1.54
N GLN A 399 17.85 -31.05 0.68
CA GLN A 399 18.21 -32.47 0.68
C GLN A 399 18.94 -32.87 1.97
N GLU A 400 19.91 -32.06 2.41
CA GLU A 400 20.64 -32.28 3.67
C GLU A 400 19.68 -32.30 4.87
N CYS A 401 18.77 -31.34 4.94
CA CYS A 401 17.79 -31.25 6.02
C CYS A 401 16.75 -32.38 6.00
N ALA A 402 16.30 -32.80 4.82
CA ALA A 402 15.42 -33.95 4.67
C ALA A 402 16.08 -35.25 5.17
N HIS A 403 17.37 -35.43 4.87
CA HIS A 403 18.16 -36.56 5.35
C HIS A 403 18.37 -36.52 6.87
N LEU A 404 18.75 -35.37 7.43
CA LEU A 404 18.99 -35.21 8.89
C LEU A 404 17.75 -35.43 9.76
N LEU A 405 16.56 -35.15 9.22
CA LEU A 405 15.29 -35.30 9.92
C LEU A 405 14.59 -36.63 9.63
N ASN A 406 15.19 -37.54 8.84
CA ASN A 406 14.60 -38.81 8.39
C ASN A 406 13.22 -38.64 7.73
N LYS A 407 12.96 -37.48 7.11
CA LYS A 407 11.70 -37.17 6.39
C LYS A 407 11.73 -37.65 4.93
N THR A 408 12.35 -38.80 4.65
CA THR A 408 12.55 -39.33 3.29
C THR A 408 11.26 -39.77 2.60
N LYS A 409 10.13 -39.89 3.30
CA LYS A 409 8.86 -40.34 2.72
C LYS A 409 8.00 -39.24 2.07
N ILE A 410 8.21 -37.96 2.40
CA ILE A 410 7.29 -36.88 1.98
C ILE A 410 7.77 -36.19 0.68
N TYR A 411 9.09 -36.10 0.45
CA TYR A 411 9.64 -35.38 -0.72
C TYR A 411 9.48 -36.13 -2.05
N THR A 412 9.30 -37.45 -2.03
CA THR A 412 9.12 -38.27 -3.23
C THR A 412 7.71 -38.15 -3.82
N GLU A 413 6.72 -37.67 -3.05
CA GLU A 413 5.34 -37.48 -3.50
C GLU A 413 5.11 -36.09 -4.13
N GLN A 414 5.76 -35.03 -3.61
CA GLN A 414 5.71 -33.70 -4.24
C GLN A 414 6.32 -33.66 -5.65
N ILE A 415 7.31 -34.52 -5.94
CA ILE A 415 7.89 -34.68 -7.28
C ILE A 415 6.85 -35.23 -8.28
N LYS A 416 5.85 -35.99 -7.83
CA LYS A 416 4.78 -36.52 -8.69
C LYS A 416 3.69 -35.51 -9.05
N GLU A 417 3.44 -34.51 -8.22
CA GLU A 417 2.40 -33.50 -8.49
C GLU A 417 2.89 -32.34 -9.37
N SER A 418 4.19 -32.01 -9.37
CA SER A 418 4.75 -30.94 -10.22
C SER A 418 5.13 -31.40 -11.64
N ILE A 419 5.07 -32.70 -11.92
CA ILE A 419 5.15 -33.24 -13.28
C ILE A 419 3.73 -33.64 -13.66
N THR A 420 2.99 -32.76 -14.32
CA THR A 420 1.80 -33.20 -15.07
C THR A 420 2.30 -34.20 -16.12
N THR A 421 2.19 -35.49 -15.82
CA THR A 421 2.42 -36.56 -16.79
C THR A 421 1.33 -36.44 -17.84
N VAL A 422 1.58 -35.64 -18.88
CA VAL A 422 0.75 -35.66 -20.09
C VAL A 422 0.85 -37.08 -20.62
N SER A 423 -0.28 -37.76 -20.73
CA SER A 423 -0.38 -39.08 -21.35
C SER A 423 0.29 -39.05 -22.72
N ILE A 424 1.09 -40.07 -23.03
CA ILE A 424 1.76 -40.21 -24.33
C ILE A 424 0.75 -40.15 -25.50
N GLN A 425 -0.48 -40.63 -25.31
CA GLN A 425 -1.54 -40.49 -26.32
C GLN A 425 -2.00 -39.02 -26.48
N GLN A 426 -2.04 -38.24 -25.40
CA GLN A 426 -2.40 -36.83 -25.43
C GLN A 426 -1.27 -35.96 -26.01
N TRP A 427 -0.01 -36.38 -25.84
CA TRP A 427 1.16 -35.81 -26.51
C TRP A 427 1.16 -36.06 -28.02
N ILE A 428 0.84 -37.29 -28.46
CA ILE A 428 0.76 -37.65 -29.89
C ILE A 428 -0.36 -36.87 -30.61
N ASN A 429 -1.51 -36.69 -29.97
CA ASN A 429 -2.66 -36.01 -30.57
C ASN A 429 -2.50 -34.49 -30.69
N ASN A 430 -1.67 -33.88 -29.84
CA ASN A 430 -1.48 -32.42 -29.78
C ASN A 430 -0.16 -31.95 -30.44
N SER A 431 0.60 -32.85 -31.06
CA SER A 431 1.85 -32.56 -31.78
C SER A 431 1.69 -32.75 -33.30
N CYS A 432 2.58 -32.14 -34.08
CA CYS A 432 2.67 -32.29 -35.54
C CYS A 432 2.86 -33.75 -36.01
N CYS A 433 3.15 -34.70 -35.09
CA CYS A 433 3.25 -36.14 -35.38
C CYS A 433 1.88 -36.84 -35.51
N ALA A 434 0.73 -36.15 -35.34
CA ALA A 434 -0.60 -36.75 -35.46
C ALA A 434 -0.87 -37.40 -36.84
N ASN A 435 -0.20 -36.96 -37.91
CA ASN A 435 -0.42 -37.43 -39.29
C ASN A 435 0.87 -37.86 -40.03
N VAL A 436 1.99 -38.09 -39.34
CA VAL A 436 3.26 -38.49 -39.99
C VAL A 436 3.73 -39.85 -39.47
N ALA A 437 4.05 -40.77 -40.39
CA ALA A 437 4.53 -42.11 -40.07
C ALA A 437 5.69 -42.09 -39.05
N MET A 438 5.59 -42.93 -38.01
CA MET A 438 6.44 -42.96 -36.81
C MET A 438 7.96 -42.84 -37.05
N ASN A 439 8.42 -43.31 -38.21
CA ASN A 439 9.83 -43.46 -38.54
C ASN A 439 10.50 -42.10 -38.87
N LYS A 440 9.73 -41.02 -39.06
CA LYS A 440 10.25 -39.67 -39.29
C LYS A 440 10.33 -38.80 -38.01
N CYS A 441 9.56 -39.09 -36.96
CA CYS A 441 9.64 -38.34 -35.69
C CYS A 441 10.86 -38.76 -34.83
N SER A 442 11.48 -39.92 -35.08
CA SER A 442 12.65 -40.42 -34.33
C SER A 442 13.95 -39.65 -34.61
N LEU A 443 14.04 -38.92 -35.73
CA LEU A 443 15.24 -38.16 -36.14
C LEU A 443 15.47 -36.86 -35.36
N CYS A 444 14.50 -36.40 -34.55
CA CYS A 444 14.70 -35.29 -33.62
C CYS A 444 15.40 -35.71 -32.30
N LYS A 445 15.64 -37.02 -32.09
CA LYS A 445 16.21 -37.53 -30.83
C LYS A 445 17.75 -37.62 -30.82
N THR A 446 18.44 -37.51 -31.95
CA THR A 446 19.86 -37.89 -32.07
C THR A 446 20.79 -36.75 -32.55
N LYS A 447 20.81 -35.61 -31.86
CA LYS A 447 21.89 -34.60 -31.97
C LYS A 447 22.24 -33.99 -30.61
N ALA A 448 23.01 -34.72 -29.79
CA ALA A 448 23.66 -34.16 -28.61
C ALA A 448 24.90 -34.96 -28.13
N ILE A 449 25.66 -35.57 -29.04
CA ILE A 449 26.91 -36.26 -28.67
C ILE A 449 28.07 -35.72 -29.53
N ASN A 450 29.10 -35.23 -28.84
CA ASN A 450 30.43 -34.79 -29.25
C ASN A 450 30.55 -33.42 -29.97
N SER A 451 31.12 -32.44 -29.26
CA SER A 451 31.55 -31.14 -29.78
C SER A 451 33.07 -30.95 -29.71
N LEU A 452 33.83 -31.89 -30.28
CA LEU A 452 35.21 -31.63 -30.69
C LEU A 452 35.39 -31.94 -32.18
N GLU A 453 34.47 -31.43 -33.01
CA GLU A 453 34.60 -31.46 -34.48
C GLU A 453 33.57 -30.53 -35.16
N LYS A 454 33.41 -29.31 -34.63
CA LYS A 454 32.39 -28.36 -35.11
C LYS A 454 32.96 -27.15 -35.82
N GLU A 455 33.97 -27.36 -36.66
CA GLU A 455 34.48 -26.31 -37.56
C GLU A 455 34.19 -26.52 -39.05
N ILE A 456 33.55 -27.60 -39.51
CA ILE A 456 33.46 -27.85 -40.97
C ILE A 456 32.05 -27.85 -41.60
N TYR A 457 30.93 -27.97 -40.89
CA TYR A 457 29.62 -28.04 -41.59
C TYR A 457 28.50 -27.20 -40.95
N ARG A 458 28.56 -25.88 -41.17
CA ARG A 458 27.35 -25.09 -41.44
C ARG A 458 27.15 -25.05 -42.95
N ALA A 459 26.18 -25.80 -43.47
CA ALA A 459 25.28 -25.36 -44.55
C ALA A 459 24.41 -26.52 -45.08
N LYS A 460 23.16 -26.16 -45.37
CA LYS A 460 22.16 -26.76 -46.29
C LYS A 460 21.03 -27.62 -45.68
N LYS A 461 19.83 -27.03 -45.86
CA LYS A 461 18.48 -27.62 -46.03
C LYS A 461 17.86 -28.37 -44.86
N PHE A 462 17.16 -27.68 -43.95
CA PHE A 462 16.01 -28.24 -43.19
C PHE A 462 15.06 -27.13 -42.66
N GLY A 463 14.90 -26.02 -43.39
CA GLY A 463 14.10 -24.87 -42.95
C GLY A 463 12.58 -25.00 -43.10
N ASP A 464 12.07 -26.05 -43.76
CA ASP A 464 10.68 -26.03 -44.27
C ASP A 464 9.71 -27.00 -43.54
N VAL A 465 10.11 -27.66 -42.45
CA VAL A 465 9.27 -28.70 -41.81
C VAL A 465 8.81 -28.37 -40.38
N CYS A 466 9.51 -27.49 -39.64
CA CYS A 466 9.08 -27.07 -38.29
C CYS A 466 9.25 -25.55 -38.14
N LYS A 467 8.24 -24.85 -37.60
CA LYS A 467 8.37 -23.42 -37.24
C LYS A 467 9.02 -23.28 -35.86
N ASP A 468 9.68 -22.14 -35.60
CA ASP A 468 10.34 -21.85 -34.31
C ASP A 468 9.38 -21.85 -33.11
N THR A 469 8.07 -21.73 -33.35
CA THR A 469 7.01 -21.83 -32.33
C THR A 469 6.70 -23.27 -31.89
N ASP A 470 7.21 -24.27 -32.63
CA ASP A 470 6.85 -25.69 -32.45
C ASP A 470 7.93 -26.47 -31.68
N VAL A 471 9.02 -25.80 -31.26
CA VAL A 471 10.08 -26.38 -30.43
C VAL A 471 9.76 -26.11 -28.96
N PHE A 472 9.09 -27.06 -28.31
CA PHE A 472 9.09 -27.09 -26.85
C PHE A 472 10.51 -27.41 -26.36
N THR A 473 11.05 -26.56 -25.50
CA THR A 473 12.27 -26.82 -24.74
C THR A 473 12.05 -28.04 -23.83
N SER A 474 12.46 -29.21 -24.31
CA SER A 474 12.64 -30.40 -23.47
C SER A 474 13.63 -30.06 -22.35
N PRO A 475 13.45 -30.57 -21.11
CA PRO A 475 14.36 -30.33 -19.97
C PRO A 475 15.71 -31.04 -20.12
N ILE A 476 16.28 -31.10 -21.33
CA ILE A 476 17.58 -31.71 -21.63
C ILE A 476 18.73 -30.68 -21.51
N MET A 477 18.42 -29.39 -21.32
CA MET A 477 19.44 -28.39 -20.93
C MET A 477 19.99 -28.61 -19.51
N ILE A 478 19.44 -29.56 -18.75
CA ILE A 478 19.95 -29.96 -17.43
C ILE A 478 21.01 -31.06 -17.57
N GLU A 479 20.90 -32.01 -18.50
CA GLU A 479 21.86 -33.13 -18.60
C GLU A 479 23.23 -32.73 -19.19
N GLN A 480 23.30 -31.76 -20.10
CA GLN A 480 24.59 -31.25 -20.59
C GLN A 480 25.29 -30.31 -19.58
N TYR A 481 24.52 -29.65 -18.71
CA TYR A 481 25.07 -28.92 -17.57
C TYR A 481 25.49 -29.88 -16.45
N GLU A 482 24.82 -31.02 -16.31
CA GLU A 482 25.18 -32.07 -15.34
C GLU A 482 26.52 -32.72 -15.67
N GLU A 483 26.87 -33.05 -16.93
CA GLU A 483 28.17 -33.68 -17.22
C GLU A 483 29.39 -32.76 -17.04
N GLN A 484 29.28 -31.46 -17.35
CA GLN A 484 30.36 -30.50 -17.10
C GLN A 484 30.50 -30.16 -15.60
N ILE A 485 29.39 -30.12 -14.86
CA ILE A 485 29.38 -29.92 -13.40
C ILE A 485 29.85 -31.19 -12.65
N TYR A 486 29.57 -32.40 -13.16
CA TYR A 486 30.05 -33.65 -12.56
C TYR A 486 31.58 -33.78 -12.62
N ASN A 487 32.20 -33.32 -13.70
CA ASN A 487 33.66 -33.34 -13.85
C ASN A 487 34.38 -32.28 -13.00
N TYR A 488 33.77 -31.11 -12.78
CA TYR A 488 34.33 -30.10 -11.85
C TYR A 488 34.14 -30.52 -10.38
N ASN A 489 33.01 -31.15 -10.05
CA ASN A 489 32.70 -31.69 -8.72
C ASN A 489 33.56 -32.88 -8.32
N LYS A 490 34.06 -33.71 -9.26
CA LYS A 490 34.96 -34.81 -8.93
C LYS A 490 36.30 -34.30 -8.40
N ASN A 491 36.87 -33.23 -8.97
CA ASN A 491 38.15 -32.68 -8.51
C ASN A 491 38.04 -31.92 -7.18
N TYR A 492 36.93 -31.20 -6.94
CA TYR A 492 36.74 -30.45 -5.68
C TYR A 492 36.35 -31.38 -4.50
N MET A 493 35.54 -32.42 -4.75
CA MET A 493 35.23 -33.46 -3.75
C MET A 493 36.43 -34.36 -3.41
N ILE A 494 37.28 -34.72 -4.40
CA ILE A 494 38.49 -35.53 -4.16
C ILE A 494 39.50 -34.77 -3.29
N MET A 495 39.69 -33.46 -3.49
CA MET A 495 40.57 -32.64 -2.65
C MET A 495 40.11 -32.60 -1.17
N ARG A 496 38.81 -32.42 -0.91
CA ARG A 496 38.24 -32.36 0.45
C ARG A 496 38.17 -33.72 1.15
N LEU A 497 38.04 -34.81 0.38
CA LEU A 497 38.12 -36.20 0.89
C LEU A 497 39.57 -36.63 1.15
N GLN A 498 40.55 -36.14 0.38
CA GLN A 498 41.97 -36.39 0.61
C GLN A 498 42.51 -35.65 1.85
N GLU A 499 42.02 -34.44 2.15
CA GLU A 499 42.34 -33.75 3.41
C GLU A 499 41.70 -34.41 4.64
N LYS A 500 40.41 -34.80 4.56
CA LYS A 500 39.73 -35.52 5.66
C LYS A 500 40.29 -36.92 5.92
N SER A 501 40.80 -37.60 4.89
CA SER A 501 41.43 -38.92 5.04
C SER A 501 42.89 -38.85 5.53
N LYS A 502 43.62 -37.77 5.23
CA LYS A 502 44.93 -37.48 5.87
C LYS A 502 44.78 -37.15 7.35
N LEU A 503 43.75 -36.40 7.75
CA LEU A 503 43.53 -36.03 9.16
C LEU A 503 43.00 -37.20 10.02
N LYS A 504 42.31 -38.17 9.41
CA LYS A 504 41.82 -39.39 10.10
C LYS A 504 42.91 -40.46 10.35
N ARG A 505 44.08 -40.38 9.70
CA ARG A 505 45.15 -41.39 9.86
C ARG A 505 46.13 -41.11 11.00
N LEU A 506 45.95 -40.04 11.77
CA LEU A 506 46.86 -39.64 12.85
C LEU A 506 46.34 -39.89 14.28
N HIS A 507 45.11 -40.39 14.45
CA HIS A 507 44.61 -40.82 15.75
C HIS A 507 44.40 -42.33 15.76
N THR A 508 45.45 -43.06 16.10
CA THR A 508 45.34 -44.44 16.60
C THR A 508 44.65 -44.40 17.96
N ASP A 509 43.40 -44.86 17.99
CA ASP A 509 42.57 -45.04 19.19
C ASP A 509 43.23 -46.01 20.18
N MET A 510 43.99 -45.48 21.15
CA MET A 510 44.19 -46.17 22.41
C MET A 510 42.89 -46.05 23.22
N LYS A 511 42.06 -47.10 23.15
CA LYS A 511 40.83 -47.21 23.94
C LYS A 511 41.16 -47.39 25.42
N TYR A 512 41.18 -46.28 26.16
CA TYR A 512 41.07 -46.33 27.61
C TYR A 512 39.63 -46.68 27.99
N LYS A 513 39.43 -47.79 28.72
CA LYS A 513 38.14 -48.07 29.38
C LYS A 513 38.01 -47.13 30.56
N THR A 514 37.26 -46.05 30.40
CA THR A 514 36.79 -45.22 31.51
C THR A 514 35.32 -45.51 31.78
N SER A 515 34.85 -45.22 32.99
CA SER A 515 33.45 -45.33 33.39
C SER A 515 32.55 -44.21 32.84
N LEU A 516 33.08 -43.33 31.99
CA LEU A 516 32.34 -42.24 31.36
C LEU A 516 31.49 -42.77 30.20
N LEU A 517 30.25 -42.27 30.09
CA LEU A 517 29.37 -42.51 28.96
C LEU A 517 30.12 -42.24 27.64
N LYS A 518 29.94 -43.11 26.65
CA LYS A 518 30.51 -42.91 25.31
C LYS A 518 29.89 -41.67 24.67
N GLU A 519 30.62 -41.01 23.78
CA GLU A 519 30.16 -39.81 23.05
C GLU A 519 28.78 -39.97 22.38
N GLU A 520 28.42 -41.19 21.99
CA GLU A 520 27.13 -41.53 21.35
C GLU A 520 25.96 -41.68 22.34
N THR A 521 26.26 -41.89 23.62
CA THR A 521 25.26 -42.10 24.69
C THR A 521 25.09 -40.90 25.61
N ASP A 522 26.02 -39.95 25.59
CA ASP A 522 25.94 -38.74 26.39
C ASP A 522 25.16 -37.63 25.68
N SER A 523 23.93 -37.37 26.12
CA SER A 523 23.08 -36.28 25.62
C SER A 523 23.73 -34.88 25.65
N ARG A 524 24.78 -34.68 26.47
CA ARG A 524 25.52 -33.43 26.61
C ARG A 524 26.87 -33.44 25.87
N SER A 525 27.16 -34.50 25.10
CA SER A 525 28.36 -34.54 24.29
C SER A 525 28.33 -33.44 23.22
N ALA A 526 29.50 -32.88 22.91
CA ALA A 526 29.62 -31.81 21.93
C ALA A 526 29.09 -32.24 20.53
N SER A 527 29.25 -33.52 20.18
CA SER A 527 28.77 -34.11 18.93
C SER A 527 27.23 -34.18 18.88
N ILE A 528 26.57 -34.57 19.99
CA ILE A 528 25.11 -34.61 20.09
C ILE A 528 24.52 -33.21 20.14
N ILE A 529 25.11 -32.28 20.90
CA ILE A 529 24.68 -30.88 20.92
C ILE A 529 24.75 -30.27 19.53
N ARG A 530 25.87 -30.47 18.81
CA ARG A 530 26.02 -30.02 17.42
C ARG A 530 24.97 -30.64 16.50
N LYS A 531 24.70 -31.94 16.64
CA LYS A 531 23.68 -32.64 15.85
C LYS A 531 22.28 -32.09 16.12
N ASN A 532 21.94 -31.81 17.38
CA ASN A 532 20.66 -31.23 17.76
C ASN A 532 20.52 -29.80 17.23
N PHE A 533 21.56 -28.97 17.36
CA PHE A 533 21.60 -27.64 16.76
C PHE A 533 21.35 -27.68 15.25
N LEU A 534 22.01 -28.59 14.53
CA LEU A 534 21.79 -28.77 13.09
C LEU A 534 20.36 -29.23 12.77
N LYS A 535 19.79 -30.13 13.57
CA LYS A 535 18.39 -30.56 13.42
C LYS A 535 17.40 -29.41 13.63
N GLU A 536 17.57 -28.61 14.67
CA GLU A 536 16.71 -27.43 14.91
C GLU A 536 16.85 -26.40 13.78
N SER A 537 18.08 -26.12 13.34
CA SER A 537 18.33 -25.27 12.18
C SER A 537 17.63 -25.78 10.92
N CYS A 538 17.63 -27.10 10.70
CA CYS A 538 16.92 -27.72 9.58
C CYS A 538 15.39 -27.71 9.72
N LYS A 539 14.84 -27.88 10.92
CA LYS A 539 13.40 -27.72 11.16
C LYS A 539 12.95 -26.31 10.80
N ARG A 540 13.69 -25.29 11.26
CA ARG A 540 13.43 -23.88 10.93
C ARG A 540 13.52 -23.63 9.43
N TRP A 541 14.57 -24.14 8.79
CA TRP A 541 14.78 -23.97 7.35
C TRP A 541 13.61 -24.55 6.53
N LEU A 542 13.15 -25.77 6.85
CA LEU A 542 12.02 -26.40 6.18
C LEU A 542 10.69 -25.69 6.47
N ALA A 543 10.47 -25.23 7.71
CA ALA A 543 9.31 -24.40 8.04
C ALA A 543 9.29 -23.09 7.21
N GLY A 544 10.45 -22.56 6.86
CA GLY A 544 10.57 -21.46 5.89
C GLY A 544 10.02 -21.82 4.52
N ASN A 545 10.30 -23.03 4.01
CA ASN A 545 9.77 -23.47 2.71
C ASN A 545 8.24 -23.59 2.71
N ASP A 546 7.66 -23.96 3.85
CA ASP A 546 6.21 -24.05 4.03
C ASP A 546 5.55 -22.66 4.12
N TYR A 547 6.27 -21.64 4.61
CA TYR A 547 5.77 -20.27 4.74
C TYR A 547 5.61 -19.56 3.39
N TYR A 548 6.67 -19.54 2.56
CA TYR A 548 6.62 -18.95 1.22
C TYR A 548 7.69 -19.56 0.30
N PRO A 549 7.36 -19.88 -0.96
CA PRO A 549 8.32 -20.48 -1.89
C PRO A 549 9.51 -19.55 -2.15
N SER A 550 10.71 -20.13 -2.16
CA SER A 550 11.96 -19.41 -2.46
C SER A 550 11.94 -18.80 -3.86
N LEU A 551 12.18 -17.49 -3.92
CA LEU A 551 12.27 -16.74 -5.17
C LEU A 551 13.74 -16.55 -5.54
N PHE A 552 14.12 -16.92 -6.75
CA PHE A 552 15.47 -16.69 -7.26
C PHE A 552 15.43 -15.65 -8.39
N PRO A 553 16.35 -14.67 -8.41
CA PRO A 553 16.50 -13.78 -9.55
C PRO A 553 16.82 -14.60 -10.80
N GLN A 554 16.21 -14.26 -11.95
CA GLN A 554 16.53 -14.90 -13.22
C GLN A 554 17.77 -14.23 -13.84
N ASP A 555 18.81 -15.01 -14.06
CA ASP A 555 20.02 -14.56 -14.75
C ASP A 555 19.77 -14.50 -16.26
N SER A 556 20.14 -13.40 -16.90
CA SER A 556 20.07 -13.31 -18.36
C SER A 556 21.21 -14.11 -18.98
N SER A 557 20.88 -15.06 -19.86
CA SER A 557 21.86 -15.88 -20.59
C SER A 557 22.80 -15.09 -21.52
N ARG A 558 22.55 -13.80 -21.72
CA ARG A 558 23.41 -12.87 -22.46
C ARG A 558 24.06 -11.90 -21.48
N LYS A 559 25.39 -11.96 -21.35
CA LYS A 559 26.17 -10.89 -20.72
C LYS A 559 26.07 -9.65 -21.62
N PHE A 560 25.33 -8.65 -21.18
CA PHE A 560 25.25 -7.37 -21.88
C PHE A 560 26.32 -6.43 -21.31
N ASN A 561 27.01 -5.67 -22.18
CA ASN A 561 28.04 -4.69 -21.81
C ASN A 561 27.46 -3.39 -21.22
N ILE A 562 26.43 -3.47 -20.37
CA ILE A 562 25.87 -2.29 -19.69
C ILE A 562 26.45 -2.25 -18.27
N SER A 563 27.53 -1.50 -18.08
CA SER A 563 28.13 -1.26 -16.76
C SER A 563 27.33 -0.17 -16.03
N LEU A 564 26.49 -0.55 -15.07
CA LEU A 564 25.67 0.39 -14.29
C LEU A 564 26.52 1.53 -13.67
N LYS A 565 27.72 1.17 -13.20
CA LYS A 565 28.70 2.06 -12.58
C LYS A 565 29.12 3.23 -13.47
N GLU A 566 29.45 2.97 -14.74
CA GLU A 566 29.94 4.01 -15.64
C GLU A 566 28.88 5.04 -16.04
N LEU A 567 27.60 4.64 -16.00
CA LEU A 567 26.49 5.50 -16.38
C LEU A 567 26.00 6.34 -15.20
N VAL A 568 25.89 5.74 -14.01
CA VAL A 568 25.33 6.41 -12.83
C VAL A 568 26.26 7.49 -12.29
N CYS A 569 27.57 7.21 -12.19
CA CYS A 569 28.54 8.15 -11.62
C CYS A 569 28.74 9.43 -12.47
N LYS A 570 28.19 9.46 -13.69
CA LYS A 570 28.18 10.66 -14.56
C LYS A 570 26.95 11.53 -14.33
N THR A 571 25.92 11.02 -13.67
CA THR A 571 24.65 11.72 -13.45
C THR A 571 24.59 12.29 -12.05
N ASN A 572 24.00 13.49 -11.91
CA ASN A 572 23.80 14.13 -10.60
C ASN A 572 22.52 13.65 -9.89
N LYS A 573 21.90 12.54 -10.34
CA LYS A 573 20.71 11.96 -9.73
C LYS A 573 21.13 10.84 -8.80
N THR A 574 20.87 10.99 -7.51
CA THR A 574 21.03 9.94 -6.51
C THR A 574 19.70 9.20 -6.34
N LEU A 575 19.74 7.87 -6.17
CA LEU A 575 18.55 7.04 -6.06
C LEU A 575 18.67 6.18 -4.80
N ALA A 576 17.79 6.40 -3.81
CA ALA A 576 17.75 5.55 -2.63
C ALA A 576 17.10 4.20 -2.97
N LEU A 577 17.66 3.07 -2.52
CA LEU A 577 17.13 1.74 -2.80
C LEU A 577 16.49 1.16 -1.54
N ILE A 578 15.18 0.94 -1.56
CA ILE A 578 14.42 0.47 -0.40
C ILE A 578 13.65 -0.79 -0.76
N ALA A 579 13.78 -1.85 0.05
CA ALA A 579 12.99 -3.06 -0.04
C ALA A 579 11.90 -3.10 1.03
N ILE A 580 10.70 -3.57 0.66
CA ILE A 580 9.52 -3.67 1.53
C ILE A 580 8.89 -5.05 1.34
N ASP A 581 8.44 -5.67 2.43
CA ASP A 581 7.77 -6.97 2.38
C ASP A 581 6.38 -6.85 1.74
N SER A 582 6.24 -7.40 0.54
CA SER A 582 4.99 -7.34 -0.22
C SER A 582 3.87 -8.22 0.36
N LEU A 583 4.16 -9.14 1.27
CA LEU A 583 3.15 -9.95 1.95
C LEU A 583 2.40 -9.17 3.03
N HIS A 584 3.11 -8.33 3.78
CA HIS A 584 2.56 -7.58 4.93
C HIS A 584 2.23 -6.13 4.59
N TYR A 585 2.95 -5.54 3.63
CA TYR A 585 2.84 -4.13 3.27
C TYR A 585 2.31 -3.93 1.84
N SER A 586 1.47 -4.85 1.35
CA SER A 586 0.93 -4.77 -0.03
C SER A 586 0.17 -3.47 -0.30
N HIS A 587 -0.53 -2.97 0.73
CA HIS A 587 -1.32 -1.75 0.66
C HIS A 587 -0.51 -0.54 0.19
N PHE A 588 0.79 -0.42 0.50
CA PHE A 588 1.61 0.69 0.01
C PHE A 588 1.68 0.72 -1.51
N ALA A 589 1.88 -0.43 -2.16
CA ALA A 589 1.90 -0.49 -3.61
C ALA A 589 0.50 -0.35 -4.22
N GLU A 590 -0.54 -0.83 -3.52
CA GLU A 590 -1.93 -0.64 -3.96
C GLU A 590 -2.30 0.85 -4.00
N HIS A 591 -1.83 1.66 -3.04
CA HIS A 591 -2.00 3.12 -3.06
C HIS A 591 -1.24 3.78 -4.23
N LEU A 592 -0.15 3.17 -4.69
CA LEU A 592 0.56 3.55 -5.93
C LEU A 592 -0.15 3.03 -7.21
N GLY A 593 -1.34 2.42 -7.08
CA GLY A 593 -2.14 1.88 -8.18
C GLY A 593 -1.65 0.52 -8.68
N ILE A 594 -0.85 -0.20 -7.89
CA ILE A 594 -0.23 -1.46 -8.29
C ILE A 594 -0.84 -2.61 -7.49
N ASP A 595 -1.61 -3.45 -8.18
CA ASP A 595 -2.13 -4.69 -7.60
C ASP A 595 -1.03 -5.77 -7.56
N ILE A 596 -0.36 -5.86 -6.40
CA ILE A 596 0.70 -6.86 -6.13
C ILE A 596 0.18 -8.29 -6.27
N SER A 597 -1.06 -8.55 -5.85
CA SER A 597 -1.62 -9.91 -5.84
C SER A 597 -1.71 -10.52 -7.23
N ARG A 598 -1.78 -9.68 -8.27
CA ARG A 598 -1.79 -10.10 -9.68
C ARG A 598 -0.41 -10.20 -10.30
N ARG A 599 0.62 -9.64 -9.68
CA ARG A 599 1.99 -9.70 -10.17
C ARG A 599 2.59 -11.08 -9.86
N ARG A 600 3.39 -11.59 -10.79
CA ARG A 600 4.12 -12.85 -10.59
C ARG A 600 5.01 -12.74 -9.35
N ASN A 601 4.99 -13.76 -8.51
CA ASN A 601 5.77 -13.83 -7.26
C ASN A 601 5.53 -12.67 -6.28
N LYS A 602 4.44 -11.90 -6.45
CA LYS A 602 4.14 -10.70 -5.65
C LYS A 602 5.33 -9.71 -5.60
N THR A 603 6.14 -9.65 -6.66
CA THR A 603 7.30 -8.77 -6.75
C THR A 603 7.02 -7.62 -7.73
N THR A 604 7.32 -6.39 -7.35
CA THR A 604 7.24 -5.22 -8.23
C THR A 604 8.26 -4.15 -7.83
N ILE A 605 8.65 -3.32 -8.80
CA ILE A 605 9.60 -2.23 -8.59
C ILE A 605 8.96 -0.92 -9.04
N VAL A 606 9.13 0.10 -8.20
CA VAL A 606 8.63 1.45 -8.46
C VAL A 606 9.73 2.44 -8.15
N ILE A 607 9.96 3.41 -9.04
CA ILE A 607 10.72 4.61 -8.69
C ILE A 607 9.71 5.70 -8.39
N LEU A 608 9.79 6.29 -7.21
CA LEU A 608 8.98 7.41 -6.78
C LEU A 608 9.87 8.63 -6.64
N ASP A 609 9.55 9.69 -7.36
CA ASP A 609 10.21 10.99 -7.28
C ASP A 609 9.21 12.00 -6.68
N ALA A 610 9.37 12.27 -5.39
CA ALA A 610 8.47 13.14 -4.66
C ALA A 610 8.61 14.60 -5.08
N ALA A 611 9.79 15.04 -5.53
CA ALA A 611 10.03 16.43 -5.93
C ALA A 611 9.31 16.78 -7.25
N VAL A 612 9.18 15.82 -8.15
CA VAL A 612 8.49 15.97 -9.45
C VAL A 612 7.07 15.38 -9.42
N GLU A 613 6.61 14.89 -8.26
CA GLU A 613 5.31 14.22 -8.08
C GLU A 613 5.06 13.12 -9.13
N SER A 614 6.09 12.32 -9.42
CA SER A 614 6.05 11.32 -10.49
C SER A 614 6.44 9.95 -9.98
N GLN A 615 5.79 8.93 -10.52
CA GLN A 615 6.11 7.53 -10.24
C GLN A 615 6.36 6.78 -11.55
N TYR A 616 7.22 5.78 -11.50
CA TYR A 616 7.60 4.94 -12.63
C TYR A 616 7.50 3.49 -12.20
N VAL A 617 6.70 2.68 -12.90
CA VAL A 617 6.48 1.28 -12.52
C VAL A 617 7.15 0.34 -13.51
N MET A 618 7.98 -0.57 -13.03
CA MET A 618 8.56 -1.60 -13.87
C MET A 618 7.50 -2.66 -14.24
N HIS A 619 7.22 -2.81 -15.53
CA HIS A 619 6.20 -3.76 -16.01
C HIS A 619 6.74 -5.13 -16.44
N HIS A 620 8.03 -5.22 -16.76
CA HIS A 620 8.67 -6.46 -17.19
C HIS A 620 8.89 -7.45 -16.03
N ASN A 621 9.13 -8.71 -16.37
CA ASN A 621 9.50 -9.73 -15.38
C ASN A 621 10.79 -9.34 -14.68
N PHE A 622 10.83 -9.54 -13.36
CA PHE A 622 11.99 -9.25 -12.54
C PHE A 622 13.22 -10.08 -12.97
N SER A 623 14.26 -9.39 -13.42
CA SER A 623 15.59 -9.92 -13.72
C SER A 623 16.63 -8.81 -13.52
N GLU A 624 17.89 -9.20 -13.33
CA GLU A 624 19.03 -8.28 -13.25
C GLU A 624 19.05 -7.30 -14.43
N TYR A 625 18.96 -7.82 -15.66
CA TYR A 625 18.97 -6.99 -16.87
C TYR A 625 17.82 -5.97 -16.92
N THR A 626 16.58 -6.42 -16.66
CA THR A 626 15.42 -5.52 -16.69
C THR A 626 15.53 -4.41 -15.65
N LEU A 627 16.12 -4.71 -14.48
CA LEU A 627 16.30 -3.76 -13.41
C LEU A 627 17.39 -2.74 -13.74
N ILE A 628 18.54 -3.18 -14.25
CA ILE A 628 19.61 -2.29 -14.73
C ILE A 628 19.08 -1.37 -15.83
N ASN A 629 18.35 -1.91 -16.81
CA ASN A 629 17.77 -1.12 -17.88
C ASN A 629 16.72 -0.12 -17.37
N PHE A 630 15.93 -0.50 -16.36
CA PHE A 630 14.93 0.37 -15.76
C PHE A 630 15.58 1.55 -15.01
N ILE A 631 16.59 1.29 -14.18
CA ILE A 631 17.36 2.33 -13.49
C ILE A 631 18.04 3.25 -14.51
N ASN A 632 18.67 2.68 -15.54
CA ASN A 632 19.34 3.46 -16.58
C ASN A 632 18.36 4.33 -17.40
N SER A 633 17.20 3.78 -17.76
CA SER A 633 16.17 4.54 -18.47
C SER A 633 15.65 5.69 -17.62
N TYR A 634 15.53 5.50 -16.30
CA TYR A 634 15.15 6.55 -15.36
C TYR A 634 16.21 7.65 -15.26
N THR A 635 17.48 7.29 -15.06
CA THR A 635 18.58 8.27 -14.91
C THR A 635 18.75 9.11 -16.17
N GLN A 636 18.52 8.52 -17.36
CA GLN A 636 18.52 9.22 -18.66
C GLN A 636 17.24 10.01 -18.96
N GLY A 637 16.18 9.87 -18.17
CA GLY A 637 14.89 10.54 -18.40
C GLY A 637 14.08 9.96 -19.58
N LEU A 638 14.34 8.71 -19.96
CA LEU A 638 13.64 8.00 -21.04
C LEU A 638 12.33 7.35 -20.58
N LEU A 639 12.10 7.25 -19.27
CA LEU A 639 10.87 6.67 -18.74
C LEU A 639 9.73 7.68 -18.74
N GLU A 640 8.54 7.21 -19.13
CA GLU A 640 7.29 7.95 -18.98
C GLU A 640 6.70 7.73 -17.58
N ARG A 641 6.17 8.80 -17.00
CA ARG A 641 5.49 8.72 -15.70
C ARG A 641 4.28 7.79 -15.79
N THR A 642 4.10 6.96 -14.77
CA THR A 642 2.98 6.03 -14.64
C THR A 642 1.83 6.71 -13.89
N LEU A 643 0.70 6.92 -14.56
CA LEU A 643 -0.51 7.42 -13.93
C LEU A 643 -1.37 6.27 -13.41
N ARG A 644 -1.87 6.39 -12.18
CA ARG A 644 -2.82 5.43 -11.60
C ARG A 644 -4.11 5.47 -12.40
N SER A 645 -4.66 4.29 -12.68
CA SER A 645 -5.92 4.16 -13.38
C SER A 645 -6.58 2.84 -13.00
N ASN A 646 -7.68 2.93 -12.26
CA ASN A 646 -8.48 1.75 -11.96
C ASN A 646 -9.31 1.37 -13.18
N ASN A 647 -9.33 0.08 -13.53
CA ASN A 647 -10.14 -0.42 -14.63
C ASN A 647 -11.44 -1.03 -14.04
N PRO A 648 -12.60 -0.38 -14.18
CA PRO A 648 -13.86 -0.79 -13.53
C PRO A 648 -14.42 -2.15 -13.99
N GLN A 649 -13.79 -2.82 -14.98
CA GLN A 649 -14.24 -4.14 -15.45
C GLN A 649 -14.08 -5.29 -14.42
N ARG A 650 -13.40 -5.10 -13.28
CA ARG A 650 -13.05 -6.24 -12.39
C ARG A 650 -13.90 -6.45 -11.14
N TYR A 651 -14.84 -5.58 -10.79
CA TYR A 651 -15.69 -5.80 -9.59
C TYR A 651 -17.19 -6.03 -9.85
N GLY A 652 -17.65 -6.03 -11.11
CA GLY A 652 -19.08 -6.22 -11.42
C GLY A 652 -19.46 -7.15 -12.56
N MET A 653 -18.50 -7.69 -13.32
CA MET A 653 -18.79 -8.40 -14.59
C MET A 653 -18.55 -9.92 -14.56
N GLN A 654 -18.31 -10.53 -13.39
CA GLN A 654 -18.22 -12.00 -13.25
C GLN A 654 -19.53 -12.69 -12.86
N LYS A 655 -20.61 -11.94 -12.58
CA LYS A 655 -21.93 -12.52 -12.29
C LYS A 655 -22.95 -12.44 -13.44
N LEU A 656 -22.52 -12.02 -14.65
CA LEU A 656 -23.42 -11.83 -15.80
C LEU A 656 -22.81 -12.30 -17.14
N ARG A 657 -21.94 -13.33 -17.11
CA ARG A 657 -21.41 -13.95 -18.34
C ARG A 657 -21.80 -15.42 -18.55
N ASN A 658 -22.62 -15.97 -17.66
CA ASN A 658 -23.28 -17.26 -17.86
C ASN A 658 -24.80 -17.08 -17.98
N GLU A 659 -25.23 -16.42 -19.06
CA GLU A 659 -26.58 -16.56 -19.59
C GLU A 659 -26.59 -15.98 -21.02
N LYS A 660 -25.84 -16.64 -21.92
CA LYS A 660 -26.22 -16.66 -23.33
C LYS A 660 -27.20 -17.80 -23.49
N ASN A 661 -28.47 -17.55 -23.22
CA ASN A 661 -29.57 -18.28 -23.85
C ASN A 661 -30.88 -17.51 -23.67
N HIS A 662 -31.53 -17.32 -24.82
CA HIS A 662 -32.93 -16.99 -25.03
C HIS A 662 -33.46 -15.56 -24.81
N ASN A 663 -33.94 -15.06 -25.95
CA ASN A 663 -35.03 -14.11 -26.19
C ASN A 663 -34.66 -12.63 -26.34
N ASN A 664 -34.86 -12.15 -27.57
CA ASN A 664 -35.04 -10.73 -27.93
C ASN A 664 -36.20 -10.15 -27.10
N VAL A 665 -35.87 -9.67 -25.91
CA VAL A 665 -36.69 -8.74 -25.14
C VAL A 665 -36.01 -7.38 -25.25
N ASP A 666 -36.78 -6.37 -25.65
CA ASP A 666 -36.35 -4.99 -25.92
C ASP A 666 -35.29 -4.48 -24.93
N LEU A 667 -34.06 -4.31 -25.44
CA LEU A 667 -32.94 -3.68 -24.73
C LEU A 667 -33.04 -2.14 -24.78
N HIS A 668 -34.23 -1.59 -24.62
CA HIS A 668 -34.45 -0.15 -24.51
C HIS A 668 -34.93 0.18 -23.10
N SER A 669 -34.01 0.57 -22.20
CA SER A 669 -34.25 1.52 -21.07
C SER A 669 -33.23 1.47 -19.92
N GLN A 670 -32.11 0.74 -19.99
CA GLN A 670 -31.11 0.82 -18.91
C GLN A 670 -30.15 1.99 -19.14
N ILE A 671 -30.47 3.16 -18.58
CA ILE A 671 -29.56 4.32 -18.55
C ILE A 671 -28.38 3.98 -17.65
N ARG A 672 -27.18 4.06 -18.23
CA ARG A 672 -25.90 3.81 -17.55
C ARG A 672 -25.05 5.07 -17.66
N VAL A 673 -24.60 5.57 -16.52
CA VAL A 673 -23.57 6.62 -16.46
C VAL A 673 -22.20 5.92 -16.58
N PRO A 674 -21.49 6.07 -17.71
CA PRO A 674 -20.16 5.47 -17.87
C PRO A 674 -19.17 6.04 -16.85
N GLU A 675 -18.32 5.14 -16.35
CA GLU A 675 -17.21 5.49 -15.47
C GLU A 675 -15.94 5.68 -16.29
N LEU A 676 -15.35 6.87 -16.21
CA LEU A 676 -14.12 7.22 -16.89
C LEU A 676 -12.91 6.75 -16.08
N THR A 677 -11.83 6.56 -16.82
CA THR A 677 -10.51 6.21 -16.30
C THR A 677 -9.52 7.28 -16.71
N THR A 678 -8.36 7.36 -16.09
CA THR A 678 -7.27 8.26 -16.49
C THR A 678 -7.00 8.28 -17.99
N LYS A 679 -7.07 7.11 -18.65
CA LYS A 679 -6.82 6.98 -20.09
C LYS A 679 -7.96 7.51 -20.95
N THR A 680 -9.21 7.30 -20.52
CA THR A 680 -10.40 7.69 -21.30
C THR A 680 -10.92 9.07 -20.96
N PHE A 681 -10.39 9.70 -19.90
CA PHE A 681 -10.90 10.95 -19.36
C PHE A 681 -10.80 12.08 -20.37
N LEU A 682 -9.58 12.43 -20.80
CA LEU A 682 -9.34 13.56 -21.72
C LEU A 682 -10.06 13.37 -23.05
N ASP A 683 -9.99 12.17 -23.63
CA ASP A 683 -10.67 11.84 -24.90
C ASP A 683 -12.18 12.07 -24.83
N THR A 684 -12.79 11.79 -23.67
CA THR A 684 -14.24 11.96 -23.48
C THR A 684 -14.60 13.41 -23.18
N ILE A 685 -13.87 14.08 -22.26
CA ILE A 685 -14.23 15.42 -21.83
C ILE A 685 -13.95 16.47 -22.90
N LEU A 686 -12.91 16.28 -23.73
CA LEU A 686 -12.49 17.20 -24.78
C LEU A 686 -13.19 16.95 -26.14
N ASP A 687 -14.14 16.01 -26.22
CA ASP A 687 -14.92 15.79 -27.46
C ASP A 687 -15.68 17.09 -27.84
N PRO A 688 -15.37 17.70 -29.01
CA PRO A 688 -15.96 18.96 -29.42
C PRO A 688 -17.44 18.84 -29.83
N SER A 689 -17.94 17.61 -29.98
CA SER A 689 -19.32 17.32 -30.38
C SER A 689 -20.28 17.08 -29.21
N LYS A 690 -19.76 16.95 -27.98
CA LYS A 690 -20.54 16.55 -26.80
C LYS A 690 -20.46 17.57 -25.67
N ASP A 691 -21.59 17.93 -25.10
CA ASP A 691 -21.68 18.53 -23.78
C ASP A 691 -21.48 17.41 -22.74
N VAL A 692 -20.52 17.58 -21.83
CA VAL A 692 -20.12 16.52 -20.89
C VAL A 692 -20.34 16.99 -19.46
N VAL A 693 -21.18 16.29 -18.71
CA VAL A 693 -21.34 16.51 -17.26
C VAL A 693 -20.51 15.43 -16.56
N VAL A 694 -19.54 15.82 -15.74
CA VAL A 694 -18.64 14.89 -15.04
C VAL A 694 -18.92 14.93 -13.54
N MET A 695 -19.22 13.79 -12.93
CA MET A 695 -19.23 13.64 -11.47
C MET A 695 -17.92 13.02 -10.98
N TYR A 696 -17.17 13.79 -10.21
CA TYR A 696 -16.02 13.32 -9.45
C TYR A 696 -16.51 12.72 -8.14
N PHE A 697 -16.16 11.47 -7.87
CA PHE A 697 -16.55 10.76 -6.67
C PHE A 697 -15.40 9.99 -6.06
N SER A 698 -15.59 9.50 -4.84
CA SER A 698 -14.73 8.55 -4.16
C SER A 698 -15.57 7.37 -3.66
N PRO A 699 -15.09 6.12 -3.74
CA PRO A 699 -15.79 4.96 -3.19
C PRO A 699 -15.91 5.01 -1.67
N TYR A 700 -15.08 5.79 -0.98
CA TYR A 700 -15.09 5.96 0.48
C TYR A 700 -16.01 7.11 0.95
N CYS A 701 -16.58 7.86 0.02
CA CYS A 701 -17.39 9.04 0.30
C CYS A 701 -18.88 8.66 0.46
N GLY A 702 -19.39 8.67 1.69
CA GLY A 702 -20.80 8.38 1.98
C GLY A 702 -21.79 9.36 1.30
N PHE A 703 -21.43 10.64 1.20
CA PHE A 703 -22.23 11.65 0.48
C PHE A 703 -22.34 11.36 -1.02
N CYS A 704 -21.30 10.78 -1.60
CA CYS A 704 -21.24 10.44 -3.02
C CYS A 704 -22.25 9.34 -3.35
N SER A 705 -22.46 8.37 -2.46
CA SER A 705 -23.50 7.35 -2.61
C SER A 705 -24.90 7.94 -2.64
N ALA A 706 -25.20 8.92 -1.77
CA ALA A 706 -26.50 9.59 -1.75
C ALA A 706 -26.74 10.43 -3.03
N ILE A 707 -25.72 11.19 -3.45
CA ILE A 707 -25.80 12.07 -4.62
C ILE A 707 -25.82 11.29 -5.94
N SER A 708 -25.29 10.06 -5.97
CA SER A 708 -25.33 9.20 -7.15
C SER A 708 -26.76 8.96 -7.67
N TYR A 709 -27.75 8.86 -6.78
CA TYR A 709 -29.16 8.73 -7.17
C TYR A 709 -29.70 10.01 -7.84
N VAL A 710 -29.39 11.17 -7.26
CA VAL A 710 -29.77 12.48 -7.82
C VAL A 710 -29.16 12.67 -9.21
N TYR A 711 -27.87 12.36 -9.33
CA TYR A 711 -27.11 12.47 -10.58
C TYR A 711 -27.66 11.54 -11.66
N LEU A 712 -27.93 10.27 -11.33
CA LEU A 712 -28.52 9.30 -12.25
C LEU A 712 -29.93 9.70 -12.70
N THR A 713 -30.72 10.30 -11.80
CA THR A 713 -32.08 10.76 -12.12
C THR A 713 -32.06 11.93 -13.10
N VAL A 714 -31.14 12.89 -12.94
CA VAL A 714 -30.97 13.99 -13.90
C VAL A 714 -30.46 13.47 -15.24
N ALA A 715 -29.51 12.52 -15.23
CA ALA A 715 -29.05 11.85 -16.45
C ALA A 715 -30.20 11.11 -17.16
N TYR A 716 -31.14 10.53 -16.39
CA TYR A 716 -32.33 9.89 -16.94
C TYR A 716 -33.28 10.88 -17.62
N TYR A 717 -33.55 12.04 -17.01
CA TYR A 717 -34.42 13.06 -17.63
C TYR A 717 -33.87 13.62 -18.93
N LEU A 718 -32.55 13.58 -19.12
CA LEU A 718 -31.86 14.15 -20.28
C LEU A 718 -31.30 13.06 -21.21
N SER A 719 -31.66 11.78 -21.01
CA SER A 719 -31.09 10.65 -21.75
C SER A 719 -31.39 10.66 -23.26
N ASN A 720 -32.43 11.39 -23.68
CA ASN A 720 -32.83 11.50 -25.09
C ASN A 720 -31.97 12.51 -25.88
N MET A 721 -31.02 13.18 -25.23
CA MET A 721 -30.13 14.15 -25.87
C MET A 721 -28.82 13.49 -26.30
N ASP A 722 -28.69 13.14 -27.57
CA ASP A 722 -27.51 12.42 -28.08
C ASP A 722 -26.20 13.22 -27.93
N HIS A 723 -26.27 14.54 -27.82
CA HIS A 723 -25.13 15.45 -27.68
C HIS A 723 -24.74 15.76 -26.23
N LEU A 724 -25.51 15.29 -25.23
CA LEU A 724 -25.23 15.50 -23.82
C LEU A 724 -24.91 14.15 -23.16
N ILE A 725 -23.77 14.04 -22.50
CA ILE A 725 -23.34 12.82 -21.83
C ILE A 725 -23.04 13.08 -20.36
N PHE A 726 -23.58 12.22 -19.50
CA PHE A 726 -23.28 12.18 -18.08
C PHE A 726 -22.26 11.10 -17.83
N VAL A 727 -21.16 11.44 -17.18
CA VAL A 727 -20.05 10.52 -16.88
C VAL A 727 -19.63 10.69 -15.44
N LYS A 728 -19.01 9.67 -14.86
CA LYS A 728 -18.43 9.77 -13.52
C LYS A 728 -16.97 9.31 -13.52
N ILE A 729 -16.18 9.81 -12.59
CA ILE A 729 -14.79 9.37 -12.41
C ILE A 729 -14.47 9.26 -10.92
N ASP A 730 -13.81 8.17 -10.56
CA ASP A 730 -13.24 7.98 -9.24
C ASP A 730 -11.95 8.80 -9.14
N GLY A 731 -12.00 9.90 -8.37
CA GLY A 731 -10.90 10.83 -8.22
C GLY A 731 -9.79 10.35 -7.27
N ASP A 732 -10.04 9.34 -6.44
CA ASP A 732 -9.00 8.78 -5.55
C ASP A 732 -8.12 7.77 -6.29
N ASN A 733 -8.69 7.05 -7.24
CA ASN A 733 -8.06 5.93 -7.94
C ASN A 733 -7.67 6.22 -9.41
N ASN A 734 -7.82 7.45 -9.87
CA ASN A 734 -7.39 7.89 -11.20
C ASN A 734 -6.62 9.20 -11.09
N ASP A 735 -5.38 9.21 -11.58
CA ASP A 735 -4.57 10.43 -11.61
C ASP A 735 -4.94 11.27 -12.84
N LEU A 736 -5.47 12.46 -12.61
CA LEU A 736 -5.83 13.41 -13.67
C LEU A 736 -4.81 14.55 -13.72
N PRO A 737 -4.69 15.26 -14.87
CA PRO A 737 -3.98 16.54 -14.88
C PRO A 737 -4.54 17.47 -13.81
N TRP A 738 -3.68 18.27 -13.18
CA TRP A 738 -4.05 19.07 -12.01
C TRP A 738 -5.21 20.02 -12.30
N GLU A 739 -5.33 20.52 -13.54
CA GLU A 739 -6.40 21.39 -14.02
C GLU A 739 -7.80 20.75 -13.92
N TYR A 740 -7.85 19.42 -13.99
CA TYR A 740 -9.08 18.65 -13.95
C TYR A 740 -9.25 17.88 -12.64
N SER A 741 -8.32 18.04 -11.70
CA SER A 741 -8.37 17.39 -10.39
C SER A 741 -9.30 18.15 -9.43
N MET A 742 -10.00 17.43 -8.55
CA MET A 742 -10.94 18.02 -7.58
C MET A 742 -10.51 17.67 -6.17
N ASN A 743 -10.42 18.66 -5.30
CA ASN A 743 -10.03 18.49 -3.89
C ASN A 743 -11.19 18.10 -2.96
N ARG A 744 -12.42 18.02 -3.48
CA ARG A 744 -13.63 17.71 -2.72
C ARG A 744 -14.50 16.70 -3.47
N PHE A 745 -15.05 15.73 -2.74
CA PHE A 745 -16.01 14.77 -3.28
C PHE A 745 -17.37 14.86 -2.57
N PRO A 746 -18.49 14.78 -3.31
CA PRO A 746 -18.55 14.79 -4.76
C PRO A 746 -18.38 16.22 -5.34
N SER A 747 -17.84 16.30 -6.55
CA SER A 747 -17.81 17.54 -7.35
C SER A 747 -18.43 17.27 -8.71
N ILE A 748 -19.18 18.23 -9.26
CA ILE A 748 -19.83 18.09 -10.57
C ILE A 748 -19.37 19.22 -11.47
N LEU A 749 -18.85 18.88 -12.65
CA LEU A 749 -18.40 19.83 -13.66
C LEU A 749 -19.20 19.68 -14.94
N PHE A 750 -19.35 20.78 -15.67
CA PHE A 750 -19.95 20.81 -17.00
C PHE A 750 -18.93 21.31 -18.02
N PHE A 751 -18.74 20.56 -19.11
CA PHE A 751 -17.84 20.88 -20.23
C PHE A 751 -18.65 21.09 -21.52
N PRO A 752 -18.87 22.35 -21.94
CA PRO A 752 -19.63 22.65 -23.17
C PRO A 752 -18.93 22.12 -24.43
N ALA A 753 -19.67 21.53 -25.37
CA ALA A 753 -19.14 20.92 -26.59
C ALA A 753 -18.17 21.83 -27.36
N LYS A 754 -18.53 23.10 -27.54
CA LYS A 754 -17.78 24.06 -28.37
C LYS A 754 -16.88 25.01 -27.58
N ARG A 755 -16.92 24.98 -26.25
CA ARG A 755 -16.24 25.92 -25.36
C ARG A 755 -15.75 25.19 -24.12
N LYS A 756 -14.80 24.27 -24.30
CA LYS A 756 -14.30 23.41 -23.21
C LYS A 756 -13.55 24.19 -22.14
N GLU A 757 -12.89 25.27 -22.53
CA GLU A 757 -12.27 26.26 -21.63
C GLU A 757 -13.27 26.94 -20.68
N ASP A 758 -14.53 27.11 -21.10
CA ASP A 758 -15.61 27.69 -20.29
C ASP A 758 -16.30 26.63 -19.41
N SER A 759 -15.54 25.62 -18.94
CA SER A 759 -16.08 24.62 -18.04
C SER A 759 -16.52 25.24 -16.72
N THR A 760 -17.65 24.78 -16.19
CA THR A 760 -18.22 25.33 -14.95
C THR A 760 -18.35 24.27 -13.88
N VAL A 761 -18.06 24.66 -12.63
CA VAL A 761 -18.19 23.80 -11.45
C VAL A 761 -19.53 24.06 -10.78
N PHE A 762 -20.22 23.01 -10.38
CA PHE A 762 -21.43 23.13 -9.58
C PHE A 762 -21.11 23.83 -8.24
N PRO A 763 -21.80 24.93 -7.87
CA PRO A 763 -21.45 25.70 -6.67
C PRO A 763 -21.55 24.90 -5.37
N PHE A 764 -20.46 24.87 -4.59
CA PHE A 764 -20.40 24.12 -3.32
C PHE A 764 -21.33 24.66 -2.22
N SER A 765 -21.83 25.89 -2.34
CA SER A 765 -22.78 26.50 -1.40
C SER A 765 -24.22 26.03 -1.60
N ILE A 766 -24.52 25.40 -2.74
CA ILE A 766 -25.87 24.97 -3.10
C ILE A 766 -26.00 23.46 -2.84
N PRO A 767 -27.08 22.97 -2.21
CA PRO A 767 -27.28 21.54 -2.02
C PRO A 767 -27.53 20.84 -3.36
N ILE A 768 -26.88 19.69 -3.58
CA ILE A 768 -27.04 18.87 -4.79
C ILE A 768 -28.36 18.11 -4.70
N THR A 769 -29.42 18.72 -5.24
CA THR A 769 -30.76 18.16 -5.37
C THR A 769 -31.12 18.04 -6.85
N ILE A 770 -32.13 17.23 -7.20
CA ILE A 770 -32.58 17.06 -8.59
C ILE A 770 -32.88 18.42 -9.25
N PRO A 771 -33.65 19.35 -8.63
CA PRO A 771 -33.93 20.65 -9.25
C PRO A 771 -32.67 21.51 -9.42
N ASN A 772 -31.79 21.55 -8.41
CA ASN A 772 -30.59 22.39 -8.48
C ASN A 772 -29.60 21.89 -9.53
N LEU A 773 -29.39 20.57 -9.59
CA LEU A 773 -28.51 19.96 -10.59
C LEU A 773 -29.08 20.11 -12.01
N LEU A 774 -30.40 19.94 -12.18
CA LEU A 774 -31.06 20.14 -13.46
C LEU A 774 -30.94 21.60 -13.94
N ASN A 775 -31.19 22.56 -13.05
CA ASN A 775 -31.02 23.99 -13.34
C ASN A 775 -29.58 24.33 -13.70
N PHE A 776 -28.60 23.74 -13.01
CA PHE A 776 -27.19 23.89 -13.35
C PHE A 776 -26.89 23.40 -14.76
N VAL A 777 -27.35 22.20 -15.15
CA VAL A 777 -27.16 21.68 -16.51
C VAL A 777 -27.83 22.59 -17.54
N LEU A 778 -29.09 22.97 -17.33
CA LEU A 778 -29.84 23.85 -18.22
C LEU A 778 -29.16 25.21 -18.41
N ALA A 779 -28.64 25.81 -17.34
CA ALA A 779 -27.97 27.11 -17.40
C ALA A 779 -26.69 27.11 -18.26
N ASN A 780 -26.04 25.95 -18.41
CA ASN A 780 -24.81 25.81 -19.17
C ASN A 780 -25.02 25.27 -20.61
N LEU A 781 -26.23 24.82 -20.95
CA LEU A 781 -26.55 24.40 -22.32
C LEU A 781 -26.70 25.59 -23.27
N ASN A 782 -26.29 25.38 -24.52
CA ASN A 782 -26.51 26.36 -25.60
C ASN A 782 -28.02 26.50 -25.91
N GLY A 783 -28.45 27.64 -26.45
CA GLY A 783 -29.88 27.98 -26.60
C GLY A 783 -30.75 26.92 -27.28
N ASP A 784 -30.26 26.24 -28.33
CA ASP A 784 -31.00 25.16 -28.99
C ASP A 784 -31.10 23.89 -28.10
N SER A 785 -30.00 23.49 -27.48
CA SER A 785 -29.92 22.35 -26.56
C SER A 785 -30.74 22.59 -25.28
N HIS A 786 -30.80 23.82 -24.80
CA HIS A 786 -31.60 24.23 -23.65
C HIS A 786 -33.09 24.00 -23.91
N VAL A 787 -33.58 24.41 -25.08
CA VAL A 787 -34.99 24.20 -25.45
C VAL A 787 -35.32 22.71 -25.62
N GLU A 788 -34.40 21.95 -26.20
CA GLU A 788 -34.53 20.50 -26.32
C GLU A 788 -34.60 19.81 -24.94
N ALA A 789 -33.72 20.18 -24.02
CA ALA A 789 -33.70 19.67 -22.66
C ALA A 789 -35.02 19.94 -21.93
N LEU A 790 -35.57 21.16 -22.01
CA LEU A 790 -36.86 21.50 -21.42
C LEU A 790 -38.01 20.64 -21.96
N ILE A 791 -38.01 20.35 -23.28
CA ILE A 791 -39.00 19.47 -23.91
C ILE A 791 -38.88 18.04 -23.36
N ASN A 792 -37.65 17.51 -23.26
CA ASN A 792 -37.39 16.16 -22.76
C ASN A 792 -37.83 16.01 -21.29
N ILE A 793 -37.55 17.00 -20.44
CA ILE A 793 -37.98 17.02 -19.03
C ILE A 793 -39.52 17.01 -18.93
N CYS A 794 -40.20 17.81 -19.76
CA CYS A 794 -41.66 17.85 -19.77
C CYS A 794 -42.26 16.51 -20.20
N GLN A 795 -41.65 15.83 -21.18
CA GLN A 795 -42.10 14.51 -21.65
C GLN A 795 -41.90 13.43 -20.59
N ALA A 796 -40.75 13.43 -19.91
CA ALA A 796 -40.46 12.48 -18.84
C ALA A 796 -41.41 12.64 -17.64
N GLY A 797 -41.82 13.87 -17.31
CA GLY A 797 -42.80 14.14 -16.25
C GLY A 797 -44.25 13.71 -16.59
N THR A 798 -44.58 13.54 -17.88
CA THR A 798 -45.94 13.16 -18.33
C THR A 798 -46.14 11.65 -18.50
N GLY A 799 -45.08 10.83 -18.49
CA GLY A 799 -45.18 9.38 -18.62
C GLY A 799 -45.55 8.84 -20.01
N GLU A 800 -45.41 9.64 -21.07
CA GLU A 800 -45.79 9.26 -22.45
C GLU A 800 -44.58 9.19 -23.39
N ALA A 801 -44.58 8.21 -24.31
CA ALA A 801 -43.45 7.85 -25.17
C ALA A 801 -43.01 8.97 -26.17
N PRO A 802 -41.69 9.11 -26.45
CA PRO A 802 -41.10 10.27 -27.13
C PRO A 802 -41.45 10.42 -28.63
N ASP A 803 -41.82 9.34 -29.33
CA ASP A 803 -41.97 9.39 -30.79
C ASP A 803 -43.29 10.01 -31.28
N LYS A 804 -44.29 10.16 -30.41
CA LYS A 804 -45.62 10.69 -30.79
C LYS A 804 -45.67 12.22 -30.95
N TYR A 805 -44.72 12.98 -30.42
CA TYR A 805 -44.78 14.46 -30.37
C TYR A 805 -43.62 15.20 -31.03
N LYS A 806 -42.61 14.52 -31.57
CA LYS A 806 -41.47 15.17 -32.29
C LYS A 806 -41.94 16.10 -33.41
N LYS A 807 -42.98 15.71 -34.17
CA LYS A 807 -43.55 16.52 -35.26
C LYS A 807 -44.31 17.76 -34.75
N VAL A 808 -45.12 17.61 -33.69
CA VAL A 808 -45.85 18.71 -33.05
C VAL A 808 -44.89 19.72 -32.42
N ALA A 809 -43.84 19.26 -31.74
CA ALA A 809 -42.81 20.12 -31.14
C ALA A 809 -42.01 20.87 -32.21
N ARG A 810 -41.61 20.20 -33.30
CA ARG A 810 -40.94 20.82 -34.46
C ARG A 810 -41.82 21.88 -35.13
N ASN A 811 -43.12 21.61 -35.30
CA ASN A 811 -44.08 22.55 -35.85
C ASN A 811 -44.29 23.76 -34.93
N LYS A 812 -44.39 23.55 -33.60
CA LYS A 812 -44.46 24.64 -32.61
C LYS A 812 -43.20 25.51 -32.62
N ARG A 813 -42.00 24.92 -32.68
CA ARG A 813 -40.72 25.65 -32.82
C ARG A 813 -40.72 26.52 -34.07
N LYS A 814 -41.17 25.96 -35.21
CA LYS A 814 -41.25 26.68 -36.49
C LYS A 814 -42.25 27.84 -36.42
N ILE A 815 -43.39 27.65 -35.76
CA ILE A 815 -44.38 28.73 -35.54
C ILE A 815 -43.81 29.85 -34.65
N ILE A 816 -43.09 29.52 -33.58
CA ILE A 816 -42.50 30.52 -32.67
C ILE A 816 -41.40 31.32 -33.37
N LEU A 817 -40.49 30.65 -34.09
CA LEU A 817 -39.43 31.31 -34.87
C LEU A 817 -40.00 32.26 -35.92
N LEU A 818 -41.03 31.79 -36.66
CA LEU A 818 -41.76 32.62 -37.58
C LEU A 818 -42.35 33.85 -36.86
N LYS A 819 -42.99 33.67 -35.68
CA LYS A 819 -43.59 34.77 -34.89
C LYS A 819 -42.57 35.81 -34.43
N LEU A 820 -41.37 35.39 -34.07
CA LEU A 820 -40.28 36.29 -33.68
C LEU A 820 -39.71 37.05 -34.88
N GLU A 821 -39.55 36.38 -36.03
CA GLU A 821 -39.13 37.02 -37.29
C GLU A 821 -40.16 38.05 -37.76
N HIS A 822 -41.44 37.75 -37.61
CA HIS A 822 -42.54 38.67 -37.90
C HIS A 822 -42.54 39.93 -37.01
N ILE A 823 -42.26 39.77 -35.71
CA ILE A 823 -42.14 40.92 -34.79
C ILE A 823 -40.96 41.80 -35.19
N LYS A 824 -39.82 41.19 -35.54
CA LYS A 824 -38.62 41.90 -36.02
C LYS A 824 -38.89 42.66 -37.32
N ASP A 825 -39.54 42.04 -38.31
CA ASP A 825 -39.85 42.69 -39.59
C ASP A 825 -40.90 43.79 -39.45
N ILE A 826 -41.90 43.63 -38.57
CA ILE A 826 -42.86 44.70 -38.27
C ILE A 826 -42.14 45.89 -37.62
N HIS A 827 -41.23 45.64 -36.68
CA HIS A 827 -40.45 46.68 -36.03
C HIS A 827 -39.59 47.46 -37.05
N LEU A 828 -38.97 46.75 -38.00
CA LEU A 828 -38.21 47.32 -39.13
C LEU A 828 -39.08 48.13 -40.11
N ILE A 829 -40.33 47.71 -40.38
CA ILE A 829 -41.24 48.40 -41.31
C ILE A 829 -41.91 49.63 -40.68
N LEU A 830 -42.19 49.58 -39.37
CA LEU A 830 -42.83 50.68 -38.65
C LEU A 830 -41.82 51.81 -38.32
N GLY A 831 -40.54 51.48 -38.08
CA GLY A 831 -39.52 52.44 -37.64
C GLY A 831 -39.80 52.99 -36.22
N SER A 832 -38.86 53.73 -35.63
CA SER A 832 -39.06 54.34 -34.31
C SER A 832 -40.25 55.31 -34.37
N THR A 833 -41.26 55.02 -33.57
CA THR A 833 -42.59 55.65 -33.57
C THR A 833 -42.54 57.07 -33.01
N ILE A 834 -42.17 58.07 -33.82
CA ILE A 834 -42.22 59.48 -33.36
C ILE A 834 -43.06 60.41 -34.26
N ASP A 835 -43.38 60.10 -35.52
CA ASP A 835 -44.28 60.96 -36.31
C ASP A 835 -45.52 60.24 -36.86
N LEU A 836 -46.68 60.58 -36.28
CA LEU A 836 -48.00 60.03 -36.58
C LEU A 836 -48.71 60.87 -37.64
N ASP A 837 -48.50 60.55 -38.92
CA ASP A 837 -49.27 61.14 -40.04
C ASP A 837 -50.25 60.12 -40.65
N ARG A 838 -51.55 60.32 -40.36
CA ARG A 838 -52.68 59.39 -40.57
C ARG A 838 -52.84 58.85 -42.01
N LYS A 839 -52.30 59.53 -43.02
CA LYS A 839 -52.40 59.08 -44.43
C LYS A 839 -51.28 58.11 -44.85
N LYS A 840 -50.09 58.18 -44.24
CA LYS A 840 -48.94 57.29 -44.54
C LYS A 840 -49.12 55.90 -43.91
N ASP A 841 -49.80 55.85 -42.76
CA ASP A 841 -50.07 54.62 -42.00
C ASP A 841 -51.03 53.66 -42.71
N ARG A 842 -51.99 54.18 -43.50
CA ARG A 842 -52.91 53.32 -44.24
C ARG A 842 -52.19 52.51 -45.32
N LYS A 843 -51.16 53.09 -45.96
CA LYS A 843 -50.31 52.39 -46.94
C LYS A 843 -49.34 51.42 -46.27
N LYS A 844 -48.71 51.79 -45.14
CA LYS A 844 -47.85 50.88 -44.35
C LYS A 844 -48.64 49.69 -43.82
N ALA A 845 -49.83 49.90 -43.25
CA ALA A 845 -50.72 48.85 -42.77
C ALA A 845 -51.17 47.91 -43.91
N GLN A 846 -51.47 48.46 -45.10
CA GLN A 846 -51.77 47.64 -46.29
C GLN A 846 -50.55 46.84 -46.79
N LEU A 847 -49.35 47.43 -46.72
CA LEU A 847 -48.10 46.75 -47.09
C LEU A 847 -47.76 45.60 -46.14
N ILE A 848 -47.89 45.82 -44.82
CA ILE A 848 -47.76 44.79 -43.77
C ILE A 848 -48.79 43.69 -44.03
N LYS A 849 -50.06 44.06 -44.25
CA LYS A 849 -51.14 43.09 -44.50
C LYS A 849 -50.90 42.23 -45.75
N ARG A 850 -50.32 42.80 -46.82
CA ARG A 850 -49.96 42.04 -48.03
C ARG A 850 -48.69 41.20 -47.85
N LYS A 851 -47.63 41.76 -47.26
CA LYS A 851 -46.34 41.08 -47.07
C LYS A 851 -46.48 39.85 -46.17
N PHE A 852 -47.27 39.96 -45.11
CA PHE A 852 -47.44 38.87 -44.14
C PHE A 852 -48.64 37.95 -44.41
N GLN A 853 -49.38 38.16 -45.51
CA GLN A 853 -50.50 37.28 -45.86
C GLN A 853 -50.02 35.83 -46.09
N LYS A 854 -48.89 35.67 -46.80
CA LYS A 854 -48.24 34.37 -47.05
C LYS A 854 -47.65 33.76 -45.78
N TYR A 855 -47.16 34.62 -44.88
CA TYR A 855 -46.62 34.24 -43.58
C TYR A 855 -47.73 33.67 -42.66
N TYR A 856 -48.86 34.36 -42.55
CA TYR A 856 -50.00 33.88 -41.76
C TYR A 856 -50.64 32.63 -42.35
N SER A 857 -50.61 32.43 -43.68
CA SER A 857 -51.07 31.17 -44.27
C SER A 857 -50.19 29.97 -43.90
N VAL A 858 -48.87 30.16 -43.78
CA VAL A 858 -47.95 29.08 -43.36
C VAL A 858 -48.14 28.72 -41.89
N ILE A 859 -48.30 29.71 -41.01
CA ILE A 859 -48.64 29.45 -39.60
C ILE A 859 -49.97 28.72 -39.50
N ARG A 860 -50.99 29.15 -40.25
CA ARG A 860 -52.31 28.54 -40.23
C ARG A 860 -52.26 27.07 -40.68
N LEU A 861 -51.46 26.76 -41.70
CA LEU A 861 -51.20 25.39 -42.18
C LEU A 861 -50.56 24.52 -41.09
N LEU A 862 -49.51 25.01 -40.43
CA LEU A 862 -48.83 24.31 -39.33
C LEU A 862 -49.75 24.12 -38.10
N GLU A 863 -50.63 25.10 -37.83
CA GLU A 863 -51.63 25.03 -36.76
C GLU A 863 -52.77 24.05 -37.09
N THR A 864 -53.20 23.95 -38.36
CA THR A 864 -54.17 22.95 -38.80
C THR A 864 -53.60 21.53 -38.80
N ASP A 865 -52.33 21.35 -39.18
CA ASP A 865 -51.66 20.05 -39.15
C ASP A 865 -51.56 19.51 -37.70
N ASN A 866 -51.24 20.40 -36.74
CA ASN A 866 -51.30 20.08 -35.30
C ASN A 866 -52.73 19.76 -34.79
N LYS A 867 -53.78 20.36 -35.39
CA LYS A 867 -55.19 20.13 -35.01
C LYS A 867 -55.72 18.80 -35.54
N ILE A 868 -55.27 18.37 -36.73
CA ILE A 868 -55.64 17.10 -37.35
C ILE A 868 -54.99 15.94 -36.58
N GLU A 869 -53.72 16.07 -36.21
CA GLU A 869 -53.05 15.11 -35.31
C GLU A 869 -53.82 14.99 -33.99
N ARG A 870 -54.18 16.10 -33.31
CA ARG A 870 -55.01 16.10 -32.08
C ARG A 870 -56.37 15.41 -32.20
N ARG A 871 -57.02 15.44 -33.38
CA ARG A 871 -58.31 14.75 -33.60
C ARG A 871 -58.14 13.23 -33.77
N HIS A 872 -57.02 12.76 -34.29
CA HIS A 872 -56.72 11.32 -34.29
C HIS A 872 -56.39 10.78 -32.89
N PHE A 873 -55.93 11.62 -31.95
CA PHE A 873 -55.62 11.24 -30.57
C PHE A 873 -56.84 11.07 -29.65
N THR A 874 -58.00 11.65 -29.97
CA THR A 874 -59.16 11.65 -29.06
C THR A 874 -60.10 10.44 -29.20
N PHE A 875 -59.87 9.56 -30.17
CA PHE A 875 -60.81 8.47 -30.49
C PHE A 875 -60.40 7.08 -29.99
N LYS A 876 -59.26 6.90 -29.29
CA LYS A 876 -58.76 5.56 -28.91
C LYS A 876 -58.58 5.24 -27.42
N ASP A 877 -58.56 6.20 -26.50
CA ASP A 877 -58.24 5.93 -25.09
C ASP A 877 -59.34 6.41 -24.12
N ALA A 878 -60.54 5.84 -24.26
CA ALA A 878 -61.61 5.96 -23.27
C ALA A 878 -62.07 4.58 -22.80
N VAL A 879 -61.25 3.91 -21.98
CA VAL A 879 -61.71 2.81 -21.12
C VAL A 879 -61.17 3.05 -19.70
N HIS A 880 -62.06 3.51 -18.83
CA HIS A 880 -61.84 3.66 -17.39
C HIS A 880 -61.68 2.28 -16.71
N THR A 881 -60.75 2.17 -15.76
CA THR A 881 -60.79 1.17 -14.68
C THR A 881 -60.79 1.87 -13.31
N PRO A 882 -61.53 1.37 -12.30
CA PRO A 882 -61.91 2.15 -11.13
C PRO A 882 -60.91 2.08 -9.96
N THR A 883 -60.98 3.13 -9.14
CA THR A 883 -60.10 3.57 -8.06
C THR A 883 -60.06 2.72 -6.78
N ALA A 884 -60.52 1.47 -6.78
CA ALA A 884 -60.62 0.66 -5.54
C ALA A 884 -59.42 -0.28 -5.28
N LYS A 885 -58.49 -0.46 -6.24
CA LYS A 885 -57.35 -1.40 -6.11
C LYS A 885 -56.02 -0.76 -5.69
N ARG A 886 -56.00 0.56 -5.45
CA ARG A 886 -54.78 1.31 -5.08
C ARG A 886 -54.56 1.49 -3.57
N GLU A 887 -55.58 1.24 -2.74
CA GLU A 887 -55.45 1.39 -1.28
C GLU A 887 -55.03 0.11 -0.55
N LEU A 888 -55.17 -1.08 -1.16
CA LEU A 888 -54.76 -2.33 -0.51
C LEU A 888 -53.25 -2.65 -0.62
N MET A 889 -52.51 -2.01 -1.54
CA MET A 889 -51.06 -2.23 -1.71
C MET A 889 -50.18 -1.19 -1.01
N ARG A 890 -50.75 -0.40 -0.09
CA ARG A 890 -50.01 0.58 0.72
C ARG A 890 -49.91 0.20 2.20
N SER A 891 -50.44 -0.96 2.59
CA SER A 891 -50.38 -1.47 3.97
C SER A 891 -49.53 -2.75 4.14
N GLU A 892 -48.81 -3.20 3.12
CA GLU A 892 -47.90 -4.37 3.19
C GLU A 892 -46.45 -4.06 2.72
N LEU A 893 -46.09 -2.78 2.65
CA LEU A 893 -44.70 -2.27 2.53
C LEU A 893 -44.48 -1.26 3.66
#